data_AF-A0AAD4RA17-F1
#
_entry.id   AF-A0AAD4RA17-F1
#
_cell.length_a   1.000
_cell.length_b   1.000
_cell.length_c   1.000
_cell.angle_alpha   90.00
_cell.angle_beta   90.00
_cell.angle_gamma   90.00
#
_symmetry.space_group_name_H-M   'P 1'
#
loop_
_entity.id
_entity.type
_entity.pdbx_description
1 polymer ?
#
loop_
_entity_poly.entity_id
_entity_poly.type
_entity_poly.pdbx_seq_one_letter_code
_entity_poly.pdbx_strand_id
1 'polypeptide(L)'
;MTSGEQPCYTLIHVQNDVEFPTEQQLKDKFEKGDTKAKIEALKKLILMIQNGDKINQHLMMYVIRFCLPTSDHYLKKLLLIFWEVVPKTNSEGKLLHEMILVCDAYRKDLQHPNEFIRGSTLRFLCKLKEPELLEPLMPSIRKCLEHRHSYVRRNAVLAIFTIFKNFEFLISDGPELIAQLLETEQDASCKRNAFMMLLHVDQNRALDYLSTCIDQVTSFGDILQLIIVELIYKVCHTNPAERGRFIRCVYNLLQSQSGAVRYEAAGTLVTLSSAPTAVKAAASAYIDLIVKESDNNIKLIVLDRLTALRENVPNEKVLQELVMDILRVLSATDYEVRKKILQLALDLVSSRNVQEMVMFLKKEIDKTTNDSQEDVGRYRQLLVRTLHSATIKFPDVAQQIFPVLMEFLSDQSETAAADVLIFVREAIQRLPHLRSAIMHQLLDVFPLIRNANIYRSALWILGEYSDNTEVISKVFVLVKASLGEIPIVESETREHEETGEITVDQKLTKNETKPKQLVTADGTYATQSAFSSTTTASAKLSEKPILRKLLLEGNFFIAAALGGTLIKLVLRFAEINKGSMVAVNKLAGEALLVIASIIHLGKSGLCKTVITEDDLDRLSTTLRLIIDQWPGATEIFLNECRASLELMLVAKGDVDRHEDGHAKKSKIVQPDATISFTQLSARVGEGVTGTNLFDLSLSQALGTAPKTSKFDFATSKLGKVIQLAGFSDPVYAEAYVNVNQYDIVLDVLVVNQTADTLQNLCLELSTVGDLKLVDKPTPMTLAPHDFTNIKATVKVASTENGVIFSTIAYDVRGSTSDRNCVYLEDIHIDIMDYIVPGTCTDTEFRSMWAEFEWENKVGVVTPISDLRLYLDHLSLQTNMKLLTTDAALEGDCGFLAANFCAHSIFGEDALANVCIEKSDPLDPNSSIIGHIRIRAKSQGMALSLGDKINSAQKERKPIERGVKTVVAPT
;
A
#
# COMPACT_ATOMS: atom_id res chain seq x y z
N MET A 1 -11.11 -33.11 39.04
CA MET A 1 -10.23 -33.46 37.90
C MET A 1 -10.24 -34.97 37.73
N THR A 2 -11.16 -35.50 36.94
CA THR A 2 -11.35 -36.94 36.75
C THR A 2 -11.63 -37.19 35.27
N SER A 3 -10.92 -38.19 34.71
CA SER A 3 -10.93 -38.67 33.32
C SER A 3 -10.61 -37.61 32.25
N GLY A 4 -9.34 -37.22 32.17
CA GLY A 4 -8.82 -36.39 31.08
C GLY A 4 -8.77 -37.18 29.77
N GLU A 5 -9.66 -36.86 28.83
CA GLU A 5 -9.39 -37.12 27.43
C GLU A 5 -8.19 -36.26 27.01
N GLN A 6 -7.19 -36.90 26.39
CA GLN A 6 -6.02 -36.17 25.92
C GLN A 6 -6.48 -35.19 24.84
N PRO A 7 -6.27 -33.87 25.00
CA PRO A 7 -6.61 -32.90 23.98
C PRO A 7 -5.95 -33.25 22.63
N CYS A 8 -6.75 -33.32 21.58
CA CYS A 8 -6.31 -33.50 20.21
C CYS A 8 -5.80 -32.16 19.66
N TYR A 9 -4.48 -32.00 19.54
CA TYR A 9 -3.86 -30.74 19.16
C TYR A 9 -3.76 -30.52 17.64
N THR A 10 -4.14 -31.49 16.79
CA THR A 10 -4.02 -31.37 15.32
C THR A 10 -5.05 -32.24 14.61
N LEU A 11 -6.13 -31.64 14.08
CA LEU A 11 -7.08 -32.32 13.20
C LEU A 11 -6.53 -32.33 11.78
N ILE A 12 -6.23 -33.52 11.25
CA ILE A 12 -5.82 -33.68 9.86
C ILE A 12 -7.10 -33.82 9.03
N HIS A 13 -7.27 -32.97 8.01
CA HIS A 13 -8.37 -33.12 7.05
C HIS A 13 -8.22 -34.45 6.32
N VAL A 14 -9.06 -35.42 6.66
CA VAL A 14 -9.14 -36.71 5.98
C VAL A 14 -10.16 -36.55 4.85
N GLN A 15 -9.75 -36.81 3.61
CA GLN A 15 -10.69 -36.88 2.49
C GLN A 15 -11.74 -37.95 2.78
N ASN A 16 -13.01 -37.68 2.48
CA ASN A 16 -14.14 -38.58 2.76
C ASN A 16 -14.00 -39.99 2.13
N ASP A 17 -13.05 -40.19 1.20
CA ASP A 17 -12.78 -41.44 0.51
C ASP A 17 -11.85 -42.42 1.27
N VAL A 18 -11.33 -42.06 2.45
CA VAL A 18 -10.41 -42.91 3.21
C VAL A 18 -11.17 -43.80 4.21
N GLU A 19 -11.36 -45.07 3.86
CA GLU A 19 -11.86 -46.09 4.81
C GLU A 19 -10.83 -46.40 5.90
N PHE A 20 -11.23 -46.22 7.16
CA PHE A 20 -10.43 -46.60 8.33
C PHE A 20 -10.58 -48.10 8.64
N PRO A 21 -9.47 -48.86 8.75
CA PRO A 21 -9.50 -50.28 9.02
C PRO A 21 -9.86 -50.56 10.48
N THR A 22 -10.62 -51.62 10.73
CA THR A 22 -10.97 -52.07 12.09
C THR A 22 -9.73 -52.57 12.85
N GLU A 23 -9.74 -52.54 14.19
CA GLU A 23 -8.61 -53.00 15.02
C GLU A 23 -8.13 -54.42 14.68
N GLN A 24 -9.05 -55.34 14.34
CA GLN A 24 -8.70 -56.71 13.93
C GLN A 24 -7.94 -56.74 12.59
N GLN A 25 -8.37 -55.93 11.62
CA GLN A 25 -7.71 -55.82 10.33
C GLN A 25 -6.30 -55.22 10.47
N LEU A 26 -6.11 -54.28 11.40
CA LEU A 26 -4.80 -53.74 11.72
C LEU A 26 -3.89 -54.79 12.34
N LYS A 27 -4.39 -55.61 13.28
CA LYS A 27 -3.61 -56.73 13.88
C LYS A 27 -3.15 -57.72 12.81
N ASP A 28 -4.06 -58.17 11.94
CA ASP A 28 -3.73 -59.10 10.87
C ASP A 28 -2.72 -58.51 9.87
N LYS A 29 -2.86 -57.21 9.53
CA LYS A 29 -1.90 -56.51 8.66
C LYS A 29 -0.52 -56.35 9.30
N PHE A 30 -0.42 -56.18 10.62
CA PHE A 30 0.88 -56.12 11.31
C PHE A 30 1.54 -57.49 11.47
N GLU A 31 0.77 -58.55 11.73
CA GLU A 31 1.31 -59.90 11.95
C GLU A 31 1.66 -60.63 10.64
N LYS A 32 0.78 -60.58 9.63
CA LYS A 32 0.88 -61.36 8.39
C LYS A 32 1.18 -60.53 7.15
N GLY A 33 1.09 -59.20 7.22
CA GLY A 33 1.28 -58.32 6.07
C GLY A 33 2.74 -58.10 5.67
N ASP A 34 2.97 -57.89 4.38
CA ASP A 34 4.27 -57.45 3.84
C ASP A 34 4.64 -56.04 4.33
N THR A 35 5.90 -55.63 4.17
CA THR A 35 6.40 -54.30 4.57
C THR A 35 5.52 -53.15 4.05
N LYS A 36 4.99 -53.25 2.82
CA LYS A 36 4.07 -52.26 2.25
C LYS A 36 2.71 -52.22 2.99
N ALA A 37 2.17 -53.39 3.34
CA ALA A 37 0.93 -53.48 4.10
C ALA A 37 1.11 -52.94 5.54
N LYS A 38 2.26 -53.23 6.16
CA LYS A 38 2.63 -52.66 7.47
C LYS A 38 2.76 -51.13 7.42
N ILE A 39 3.34 -50.59 6.36
CA ILE A 39 3.46 -49.14 6.13
C ILE A 39 2.07 -48.49 6.03
N GLU A 40 1.18 -49.05 5.22
CA GLU A 40 -0.17 -48.51 5.05
C GLU A 40 -0.98 -48.61 6.35
N ALA A 41 -0.89 -49.75 7.04
CA ALA A 41 -1.53 -49.96 8.33
C ALA A 41 -1.01 -48.97 9.39
N LEU A 42 0.29 -48.73 9.46
CA LEU A 42 0.88 -47.79 10.41
C LEU A 42 0.51 -46.34 10.10
N LYS A 43 0.41 -45.94 8.82
CA LYS A 43 -0.10 -44.62 8.43
C LYS A 43 -1.55 -44.39 8.87
N LYS A 44 -2.42 -45.36 8.59
CA LYS A 44 -3.82 -45.34 9.00
C LYS A 44 -3.95 -45.30 10.53
N LEU A 45 -3.09 -46.03 11.23
CA LEU A 45 -3.05 -46.01 12.68
C LEU A 45 -2.66 -44.64 13.24
N ILE A 46 -1.60 -44.00 12.71
CA ILE A 46 -1.17 -42.66 13.14
C ILE A 46 -2.31 -41.65 12.95
N LEU A 47 -3.01 -41.71 11.81
CA LEU A 47 -4.17 -40.85 11.53
C LEU A 47 -5.30 -41.04 12.55
N MET A 48 -5.61 -42.27 12.93
CA MET A 48 -6.61 -42.56 13.97
C MET A 48 -6.22 -41.96 15.33
N ILE A 49 -4.95 -42.09 15.74
CA ILE A 49 -4.47 -41.50 17.01
C ILE A 49 -4.56 -39.97 16.96
N GLN A 50 -4.14 -39.38 15.84
CA GLN A 50 -4.16 -37.93 15.68
C GLN A 50 -5.58 -37.37 15.67
N ASN A 51 -6.58 -38.15 15.24
CA ASN A 51 -8.00 -37.79 15.33
C ASN A 51 -8.61 -37.99 16.73
N GLY A 52 -7.85 -38.50 17.69
CA GLY A 52 -8.30 -38.70 19.07
C GLY A 52 -8.91 -40.07 19.36
N ASP A 53 -8.84 -41.04 18.43
CA ASP A 53 -9.35 -42.38 18.68
C ASP A 53 -8.52 -43.09 19.77
N LYS A 54 -9.22 -43.60 20.81
CA LYS A 54 -8.59 -44.34 21.91
C LYS A 54 -8.08 -45.70 21.39
N ILE A 55 -6.77 -45.83 21.24
CA ILE A 55 -6.14 -47.12 20.92
C ILE A 55 -6.00 -48.00 22.15
N ASN A 56 -6.38 -49.27 22.02
CA ASN A 56 -6.07 -50.31 22.99
C ASN A 56 -4.56 -50.57 23.10
N GLN A 57 -4.02 -50.58 24.33
CA GLN A 57 -2.59 -50.86 24.62
C GLN A 57 -2.07 -52.15 23.96
N HIS A 58 -2.94 -53.13 23.72
CA HIS A 58 -2.60 -54.38 23.04
C HIS A 58 -2.14 -54.17 21.60
N LEU A 59 -2.67 -53.18 20.88
CA LEU A 59 -2.27 -52.89 19.50
C LEU A 59 -0.83 -52.34 19.43
N MET A 60 -0.40 -51.62 20.46
CA MET A 60 0.98 -51.15 20.61
C MET A 60 1.97 -52.31 20.67
N MET A 61 1.61 -53.41 21.35
CA MET A 61 2.46 -54.61 21.44
C MET A 61 2.64 -55.30 20.09
N TYR A 62 1.63 -55.29 19.21
CA TYR A 62 1.77 -55.79 17.84
C TYR A 62 2.76 -54.94 17.02
N VAL A 63 2.72 -53.62 17.18
CA VAL A 63 3.70 -52.72 16.54
C VAL A 63 5.12 -52.97 17.08
N ILE A 64 5.29 -53.13 18.40
CA ILE A 64 6.58 -53.47 19.02
C ILE A 64 7.11 -54.81 18.52
N ARG A 65 6.27 -55.84 18.45
CA ARG A 65 6.72 -57.20 18.08
C ARG A 65 7.01 -57.33 16.59
N PHE A 66 6.19 -56.75 15.72
CA PHE A 66 6.22 -57.05 14.28
C PHE A 66 6.69 -55.89 13.39
N CYS A 67 6.72 -54.66 13.89
CA CYS A 67 7.17 -53.49 13.12
C CYS A 67 8.52 -52.95 13.62
N LEU A 68 8.79 -52.96 14.93
CA LEU A 68 10.05 -52.48 15.52
C LEU A 68 11.33 -53.17 15.00
N PRO A 69 11.39 -54.51 14.81
CA PRO A 69 12.62 -55.19 14.37
C PRO A 69 12.92 -55.06 12.86
N THR A 70 12.36 -54.05 12.18
CA THR A 70 12.45 -53.92 10.71
C THR A 70 13.74 -53.20 10.28
N SER A 71 14.33 -53.62 9.15
CA SER A 71 15.48 -52.98 8.50
C SER A 71 15.10 -51.88 7.50
N ASP A 72 13.85 -51.81 7.07
CA ASP A 72 13.35 -50.80 6.13
C ASP A 72 13.38 -49.38 6.72
N HIS A 73 14.02 -48.47 5.98
CA HIS A 73 14.23 -47.09 6.40
C HIS A 73 12.91 -46.29 6.47
N TYR A 74 11.96 -46.57 5.56
CA TYR A 74 10.70 -45.84 5.51
C TYR A 74 9.79 -46.22 6.67
N LEU A 75 9.67 -47.52 6.98
CA LEU A 75 8.92 -47.98 8.14
C LEU A 75 9.52 -47.47 9.46
N LYS A 76 10.87 -47.41 9.60
CA LYS A 76 11.52 -46.80 10.77
C LYS A 76 11.16 -45.33 10.96
N LYS A 77 11.11 -44.55 9.88
CA LYS A 77 10.72 -43.13 9.95
C LYS A 77 9.26 -42.98 10.40
N LEU A 78 8.35 -43.83 9.91
CA LEU A 78 6.96 -43.87 10.34
C LEU A 78 6.82 -44.29 11.80
N LEU A 79 7.64 -45.23 12.28
CA LEU A 79 7.66 -45.63 13.69
C LEU A 79 8.04 -44.45 14.60
N LEU A 80 9.04 -43.64 14.23
CA LEU A 80 9.38 -42.44 15.02
C LEU A 80 8.20 -41.45 15.12
N ILE A 81 7.42 -41.29 14.05
CA ILE A 81 6.19 -40.46 14.07
C ILE A 81 5.13 -41.11 14.98
N PHE A 82 4.93 -42.42 14.86
CA PHE A 82 3.99 -43.16 15.72
C PHE A 82 4.32 -42.97 17.21
N TRP A 83 5.59 -43.08 17.60
CA TRP A 83 6.01 -42.87 18.98
C TRP A 83 5.87 -41.43 19.47
N GLU A 84 5.81 -40.46 18.57
CA GLU A 84 5.55 -39.06 18.93
C GLU A 84 4.10 -38.91 19.42
N VAL A 85 3.15 -39.51 18.68
CA VAL A 85 1.71 -39.34 18.92
C VAL A 85 1.19 -40.27 20.03
N VAL A 86 1.77 -41.46 20.20
CA VAL A 86 1.28 -42.44 21.17
C VAL A 86 1.45 -41.96 22.63
N PRO A 87 0.43 -42.14 23.49
CA PRO A 87 0.55 -41.88 24.92
C PRO A 87 1.54 -42.85 25.57
N LYS A 88 2.49 -42.29 26.34
CA LYS A 88 3.61 -43.04 26.96
C LYS A 88 3.37 -43.36 28.43
N THR A 89 2.37 -42.72 29.03
CA THR A 89 2.00 -42.84 30.44
C THR A 89 0.65 -43.53 30.60
N ASN A 90 0.50 -44.26 31.70
CA ASN A 90 -0.78 -44.80 32.16
C ASN A 90 -1.70 -43.69 32.67
N SER A 91 -2.97 -44.04 32.93
CA SER A 91 -3.97 -43.14 33.54
C SER A 91 -3.54 -42.53 34.89
N GLU A 92 -2.54 -43.12 35.55
CA GLU A 92 -1.91 -42.63 36.80
C GLU A 92 -0.67 -41.75 36.58
N GLY A 93 -0.28 -41.48 35.33
CA GLY A 93 0.90 -40.67 34.98
C GLY A 93 2.26 -41.42 35.04
N LYS A 94 2.27 -42.71 35.38
CA LYS A 94 3.48 -43.55 35.36
C LYS A 94 3.79 -44.07 33.95
N LEU A 95 5.08 -44.22 33.63
CA LEU A 95 5.54 -44.74 32.35
C LEU A 95 5.08 -46.19 32.11
N LEU A 96 4.66 -46.50 30.88
CA LEU A 96 4.31 -47.85 30.45
C LEU A 96 5.54 -48.79 30.47
N HIS A 97 5.38 -50.03 30.95
CA HIS A 97 6.48 -51.00 31.03
C HIS A 97 7.02 -51.38 29.64
N GLU A 98 6.14 -51.37 28.64
CA GLU A 98 6.47 -51.60 27.23
C GLU A 98 7.48 -50.59 26.67
N MET A 99 7.56 -49.38 27.26
CA MET A 99 8.49 -48.34 26.81
C MET A 99 9.95 -48.71 27.03
N ILE A 100 10.25 -49.67 27.93
CA ILE A 100 11.62 -50.18 28.12
C ILE A 100 12.13 -50.85 26.83
N LEU A 101 11.28 -51.62 26.13
CA LEU A 101 11.64 -52.25 24.87
C LEU A 101 11.89 -51.21 23.77
N VAL A 102 11.11 -50.12 23.81
CA VAL A 102 11.24 -49.01 22.88
C VAL A 102 12.54 -48.23 23.15
N CYS A 103 12.91 -48.01 24.42
CA CYS A 103 14.20 -47.43 24.79
C CYS A 103 15.40 -48.24 24.26
N ASP A 104 15.36 -49.57 24.35
CA ASP A 104 16.43 -50.41 23.78
C ASP A 104 16.50 -50.27 22.25
N ALA A 105 15.37 -50.16 21.57
CA ALA A 105 15.33 -49.89 20.14
C ALA A 105 15.93 -48.53 19.77
N TYR A 106 15.59 -47.45 20.51
CA TYR A 106 16.21 -46.14 20.32
C TYR A 106 17.72 -46.18 20.54
N ARG A 107 18.19 -46.90 21.56
CA ARG A 107 19.62 -47.07 21.82
C ARG A 107 20.32 -47.74 20.62
N LYS A 108 19.72 -48.80 20.06
CA LYS A 108 20.24 -49.48 18.86
C LYS A 108 20.22 -48.56 17.63
N ASP A 109 19.17 -47.77 17.45
CA ASP A 109 19.05 -46.83 16.33
C ASP A 109 20.06 -45.66 16.42
N LEU A 110 20.38 -45.18 17.62
CA LEU A 110 21.46 -44.21 17.85
C LEU A 110 22.86 -44.79 17.57
N GLN A 111 23.01 -46.11 17.67
CA GLN A 111 24.26 -46.83 17.39
C GLN A 111 24.28 -47.45 15.98
N HIS A 112 23.23 -47.24 15.17
CA HIS A 112 23.09 -47.84 13.85
C HIS A 112 24.16 -47.34 12.87
N PRO A 113 24.70 -48.14 11.94
CA PRO A 113 25.72 -47.66 10.99
C PRO A 113 25.24 -46.50 10.10
N ASN A 114 23.96 -46.49 9.73
CA ASN A 114 23.34 -45.43 8.89
C ASN A 114 23.13 -44.11 9.66
N GLU A 115 23.75 -43.03 9.17
CA GLU A 115 23.69 -41.67 9.69
C GLU A 115 22.29 -41.04 9.65
N PHE A 116 21.45 -41.39 8.67
CA PHE A 116 20.10 -40.84 8.53
C PHE A 116 19.16 -41.36 9.61
N ILE A 117 19.34 -42.63 10.02
CA ILE A 117 18.58 -43.24 11.11
C ILE A 117 18.98 -42.61 12.43
N ARG A 118 20.29 -42.45 12.70
CA ARG A 118 20.77 -41.73 13.88
C ARG A 118 20.22 -40.32 13.96
N GLY A 119 20.37 -39.53 12.89
CA GLY A 119 19.91 -38.13 12.89
C GLY A 119 18.39 -37.97 12.94
N SER A 120 17.62 -38.91 12.39
CA SER A 120 16.15 -38.89 12.54
C SER A 120 15.73 -39.24 13.96
N THR A 121 16.40 -40.21 14.58
CA THR A 121 16.19 -40.58 15.98
C THR A 121 16.56 -39.41 16.91
N LEU A 122 17.71 -38.76 16.71
CA LEU A 122 18.11 -37.58 17.50
C LEU A 122 17.10 -36.43 17.41
N ARG A 123 16.53 -36.17 16.23
CA ARG A 123 15.45 -35.17 16.06
C ARG A 123 14.16 -35.57 16.79
N PHE A 124 13.84 -36.86 16.79
CA PHE A 124 12.71 -37.38 17.54
C PHE A 124 12.91 -37.22 19.06
N LEU A 125 14.13 -37.45 19.58
CA LEU A 125 14.43 -37.27 21.01
C LEU A 125 14.20 -35.83 21.50
N CYS A 126 14.36 -34.82 20.64
CA CYS A 126 14.03 -33.43 20.99
C CYS A 126 12.56 -33.23 21.38
N LYS A 127 11.67 -34.14 20.96
CA LYS A 127 10.22 -34.03 21.21
C LYS A 127 9.75 -34.83 22.42
N LEU A 128 10.60 -35.67 23.00
CA LEU A 128 10.28 -36.46 24.19
C LEU A 128 10.22 -35.56 25.43
N LYS A 129 9.22 -35.79 26.27
CA LYS A 129 8.97 -35.01 27.50
C LYS A 129 9.19 -35.84 28.77
N GLU A 130 9.50 -37.11 28.64
CA GLU A 130 9.65 -38.04 29.75
C GLU A 130 11.14 -38.24 30.08
N PRO A 131 11.62 -37.78 31.26
CA PRO A 131 13.04 -37.86 31.61
C PRO A 131 13.52 -39.30 31.79
N GLU A 132 12.67 -40.20 32.30
CA GLU A 132 12.97 -41.63 32.51
C GLU A 132 13.35 -42.37 31.21
N LEU A 133 12.85 -41.92 30.05
CA LEU A 133 13.19 -42.48 28.74
C LEU A 133 14.52 -41.96 28.19
N LEU A 134 14.89 -40.74 28.56
CA LEU A 134 16.06 -40.03 28.04
C LEU A 134 17.33 -40.42 28.80
N GLU A 135 17.26 -40.62 30.12
CA GLU A 135 18.40 -40.97 30.98
C GLU A 135 19.20 -42.18 30.44
N PRO A 136 18.58 -43.31 30.04
CA PRO A 136 19.33 -44.47 29.54
C PRO A 136 19.93 -44.28 28.14
N LEU A 137 19.52 -43.24 27.42
CA LEU A 137 19.98 -42.91 26.06
C LEU A 137 21.14 -41.92 26.06
N MET A 138 21.37 -41.23 27.17
CA MET A 138 22.37 -40.17 27.28
C MET A 138 23.78 -40.56 26.82
N PRO A 139 24.33 -41.73 27.19
CA PRO A 139 25.66 -42.14 26.72
C PRO A 139 25.74 -42.29 25.19
N SER A 140 24.68 -42.78 24.55
CA SER A 140 24.61 -42.92 23.10
C SER A 140 24.51 -41.56 22.41
N ILE A 141 23.77 -40.60 22.98
CA ILE A 141 23.66 -39.23 22.44
C ILE A 141 25.02 -38.52 22.51
N ARG A 142 25.76 -38.65 23.63
CA ARG A 142 27.11 -38.08 23.77
C ARG A 142 28.06 -38.66 22.71
N LYS A 143 28.04 -39.98 22.51
CA LYS A 143 28.85 -40.64 21.47
C LYS A 143 28.51 -40.18 20.03
N CYS A 144 27.30 -39.70 19.80
CA CYS A 144 26.90 -39.14 18.51
C CYS A 144 27.57 -37.79 18.18
N LEU A 145 28.12 -37.07 19.18
CA LEU A 145 28.90 -35.84 18.94
C LEU A 145 30.25 -36.11 18.29
N GLU A 146 30.84 -37.29 18.50
CA GLU A 146 32.13 -37.68 17.92
C GLU A 146 31.98 -38.40 16.57
N HIS A 147 30.76 -38.46 16.03
CA HIS A 147 30.48 -39.23 14.82
C HIS A 147 31.15 -38.61 13.58
N ARG A 148 31.65 -39.43 12.64
CA ARG A 148 32.35 -38.96 11.43
C ARG A 148 31.53 -37.97 10.58
N HIS A 149 30.21 -38.18 10.48
CA HIS A 149 29.31 -37.36 9.65
C HIS A 149 28.73 -36.16 10.42
N SER A 150 28.90 -34.95 9.88
CA SER A 150 28.40 -33.69 10.48
C SER A 150 26.87 -33.66 10.63
N TYR A 151 26.14 -34.37 9.76
CA TYR A 151 24.69 -34.54 9.87
C TYR A 151 24.24 -35.14 11.21
N VAL A 152 25.01 -36.07 11.78
CA VAL A 152 24.68 -36.68 13.08
C VAL A 152 25.03 -35.70 14.20
N ARG A 153 26.24 -35.11 14.13
CA ARG A 153 26.72 -34.16 15.14
C ARG A 153 25.80 -32.94 15.29
N ARG A 154 25.39 -32.32 14.17
CA ARG A 154 24.47 -31.15 14.21
C ARG A 154 23.12 -31.46 14.86
N ASN A 155 22.60 -32.69 14.67
CA ASN A 155 21.34 -33.13 15.27
C ASN A 155 21.54 -33.52 16.74
N ALA A 156 22.71 -34.06 17.09
CA ALA A 156 23.08 -34.38 18.47
C ALA A 156 23.20 -33.11 19.31
N VAL A 157 23.80 -32.04 18.77
CA VAL A 157 23.85 -30.72 19.42
C VAL A 157 22.44 -30.17 19.69
N LEU A 158 21.52 -30.26 18.71
CA LEU A 158 20.13 -29.83 18.91
C LEU A 158 19.38 -30.68 19.95
N ALA A 159 19.63 -31.99 19.97
CA ALA A 159 19.07 -32.88 20.98
C ALA A 159 19.55 -32.51 22.38
N ILE A 160 20.86 -32.30 22.55
CA ILE A 160 21.44 -31.86 23.83
C ILE A 160 20.89 -30.50 24.23
N PHE A 161 20.78 -29.54 23.30
CA PHE A 161 20.20 -28.23 23.57
C PHE A 161 18.77 -28.34 24.12
N THR A 162 17.93 -29.15 23.47
CA THR A 162 16.53 -29.32 23.87
C THR A 162 16.40 -30.08 25.20
N ILE A 163 17.21 -31.13 25.38
CA ILE A 163 17.24 -31.93 26.62
C ILE A 163 17.72 -31.06 27.78
N PHE A 164 18.78 -30.27 27.61
CA PHE A 164 19.29 -29.38 28.66
C PHE A 164 18.25 -28.34 29.07
N LYS A 165 17.56 -27.72 28.10
CA LYS A 165 16.54 -26.71 28.36
C LYS A 165 15.34 -27.26 29.14
N ASN A 166 14.94 -28.51 28.87
CA ASN A 166 13.80 -29.14 29.54
C ASN A 166 14.20 -29.85 30.86
N PHE A 167 15.40 -30.43 30.91
CA PHE A 167 15.89 -31.32 31.97
C PHE A 167 17.37 -31.07 32.26
N GLU A 168 17.69 -29.96 32.94
CA GLU A 168 19.06 -29.56 33.24
C GLU A 168 19.86 -30.63 34.00
N PHE A 169 19.22 -31.35 34.93
CA PHE A 169 19.86 -32.38 35.76
C PHE A 169 20.39 -33.60 34.97
N LEU A 170 19.88 -33.86 33.75
CA LEU A 170 20.33 -35.00 32.94
C LEU A 170 21.72 -34.75 32.30
N ILE A 171 22.11 -33.48 32.10
CA ILE A 171 23.36 -33.09 31.43
C ILE A 171 23.89 -31.79 32.01
N SER A 172 24.28 -31.78 33.28
CA SER A 172 24.83 -30.57 33.92
C SER A 172 26.10 -30.03 33.24
N ASP A 173 26.87 -30.90 32.58
CA ASP A 173 28.09 -30.60 31.82
C ASP A 173 27.84 -30.22 30.35
N GLY A 174 26.58 -30.12 29.92
CA GLY A 174 26.19 -29.90 28.52
C GLY A 174 26.85 -28.68 27.85
N PRO A 175 26.83 -27.48 28.47
CA PRO A 175 27.46 -26.29 27.91
C PRO A 175 28.97 -26.40 27.74
N GLU A 176 29.65 -27.19 28.58
CA GLU A 176 31.10 -27.41 28.48
C GLU A 176 31.46 -28.29 27.30
N LEU A 177 30.72 -29.38 27.15
CA LEU A 177 30.89 -30.32 26.04
C LEU A 177 30.69 -29.64 24.69
N ILE A 178 29.68 -28.76 24.58
CA ILE A 178 29.39 -28.04 23.34
C ILE A 178 30.40 -26.93 23.06
N ALA A 179 30.95 -26.27 24.08
CA ALA A 179 32.03 -25.31 23.89
C ALA A 179 33.30 -25.97 23.32
N GLN A 180 33.71 -27.12 23.87
CA GLN A 180 34.84 -27.90 23.34
C GLN A 180 34.59 -28.40 21.90
N LEU A 181 33.35 -28.80 21.60
CA LEU A 181 32.96 -29.18 20.25
C LEU A 181 33.04 -27.99 19.28
N LEU A 182 32.63 -26.80 19.72
CA LEU A 182 32.61 -25.61 18.88
C LEU A 182 34.02 -25.19 18.42
N GLU A 183 35.04 -25.36 19.27
CA GLU A 183 36.44 -25.09 18.94
C GLU A 183 37.03 -26.09 17.92
N THR A 184 36.60 -27.35 17.96
CA THR A 184 37.16 -28.43 17.13
C THR A 184 36.43 -28.61 15.80
N GLU A 185 35.14 -28.25 15.74
CA GLU A 185 34.31 -28.46 14.56
C GLU A 185 34.73 -27.61 13.35
N GLN A 186 34.38 -28.10 12.16
CA GLN A 186 34.63 -27.40 10.89
C GLN A 186 33.34 -27.12 10.10
N ASP A 187 32.29 -27.90 10.33
CA ASP A 187 31.03 -27.77 9.61
C ASP A 187 30.22 -26.55 10.09
N ALA A 188 29.83 -25.67 9.15
CA ALA A 188 29.14 -24.42 9.46
C ALA A 188 27.76 -24.63 10.13
N SER A 189 27.03 -25.69 9.76
CA SER A 189 25.70 -25.99 10.33
C SER A 189 25.82 -26.51 11.76
N CYS A 190 26.83 -27.35 12.04
CA CYS A 190 27.12 -27.82 13.39
C CYS A 190 27.56 -26.66 14.29
N LYS A 191 28.51 -25.83 13.83
CA LYS A 191 28.95 -24.61 14.56
C LYS A 191 27.79 -23.69 14.89
N ARG A 192 26.90 -23.46 13.93
CA ARG A 192 25.69 -22.65 14.12
C ARG A 192 24.81 -23.17 15.25
N ASN A 193 24.51 -24.48 15.28
CA ASN A 193 23.68 -25.05 16.32
C ASN A 193 24.37 -25.05 17.68
N ALA A 194 25.68 -25.30 17.72
CA ALA A 194 26.48 -25.26 18.95
C ALA A 194 26.52 -23.84 19.53
N PHE A 195 26.79 -22.85 18.69
CA PHE A 195 26.77 -21.45 19.07
C PHE A 195 25.37 -20.97 19.51
N MET A 196 24.32 -21.40 18.81
CA MET A 196 22.92 -21.12 19.21
C MET A 196 22.59 -21.70 20.59
N MET A 197 23.05 -22.91 20.89
CA MET A 197 22.86 -23.49 22.22
C MET A 197 23.56 -22.65 23.29
N LEU A 198 24.84 -22.30 23.09
CA LEU A 198 25.57 -21.47 24.04
C LEU A 198 24.92 -20.10 24.21
N LEU A 199 24.48 -19.45 23.14
CA LEU A 199 23.75 -18.18 23.18
C LEU A 199 22.54 -18.20 24.14
N HIS A 200 21.80 -19.30 24.17
CA HIS A 200 20.59 -19.42 25.01
C HIS A 200 20.85 -19.94 26.41
N VAL A 201 21.89 -20.77 26.60
CA VAL A 201 22.17 -21.45 27.86
C VAL A 201 23.26 -20.74 28.67
N ASP A 202 24.38 -20.40 28.04
CA ASP A 202 25.55 -19.77 28.67
C ASP A 202 26.17 -18.71 27.74
N GLN A 203 25.67 -17.47 27.87
CA GLN A 203 26.10 -16.35 27.06
C GLN A 203 27.58 -16.00 27.24
N ASN A 204 28.15 -16.22 28.43
CA ASN A 204 29.54 -15.86 28.72
C ASN A 204 30.50 -16.70 27.85
N ARG A 205 30.26 -18.01 27.77
CA ARG A 205 31.07 -18.90 26.90
C ARG A 205 30.90 -18.60 25.43
N ALA A 206 29.69 -18.21 25.00
CA ALA A 206 29.47 -17.77 23.62
C ALA A 206 30.28 -16.49 23.29
N LEU A 207 30.36 -15.56 24.26
CA LEU A 207 31.15 -14.34 24.14
C LEU A 207 32.65 -14.61 24.14
N ASP A 208 33.14 -15.53 24.96
CA ASP A 208 34.54 -15.94 24.97
C ASP A 208 34.95 -16.55 23.63
N TYR A 209 34.11 -17.41 23.05
CA TYR A 209 34.36 -17.96 21.72
C TYR A 209 34.31 -16.89 20.61
N LEU A 210 33.30 -16.01 20.64
CA LEU A 210 33.22 -14.92 19.66
C LEU A 210 34.42 -13.97 19.78
N SER A 211 34.92 -13.77 21.00
CA SER A 211 36.08 -12.94 21.32
C SER A 211 37.37 -13.44 20.66
N THR A 212 37.58 -14.76 20.64
CA THR A 212 38.72 -15.41 19.95
C THR A 212 38.59 -15.36 18.44
N CYS A 213 37.36 -15.42 17.91
CA CYS A 213 37.11 -15.54 16.47
C CYS A 213 36.64 -14.24 15.77
N ILE A 214 36.65 -13.09 16.45
CA ILE A 214 36.02 -11.85 15.98
C ILE A 214 36.52 -11.36 14.61
N ASP A 215 37.81 -11.55 14.32
CA ASP A 215 38.42 -11.13 13.04
C ASP A 215 38.09 -12.10 11.90
N GLN A 216 37.70 -13.35 12.20
CA GLN A 216 37.39 -14.39 11.21
C GLN A 216 35.91 -14.43 10.81
N VAL A 217 35.05 -13.63 11.45
CA VAL A 217 33.58 -13.68 11.27
C VAL A 217 33.15 -13.50 9.82
N THR A 218 33.87 -12.71 9.02
CA THR A 218 33.58 -12.50 7.59
C THR A 218 33.78 -13.76 6.75
N SER A 219 34.64 -14.69 7.18
CA SER A 219 34.89 -15.97 6.51
C SER A 219 33.83 -17.04 6.83
N PHE A 220 33.01 -16.82 7.85
CA PHE A 220 31.98 -17.78 8.25
C PHE A 220 30.81 -17.79 7.28
N GLY A 221 30.10 -18.92 7.24
CA GLY A 221 28.85 -19.02 6.50
C GLY A 221 27.80 -18.02 7.01
N ASP A 222 26.95 -17.58 6.09
CA ASP A 222 25.85 -16.64 6.33
C ASP A 222 24.95 -17.01 7.52
N ILE A 223 24.60 -18.29 7.67
CA ILE A 223 23.75 -18.78 8.78
C ILE A 223 24.39 -18.51 10.15
N LEU A 224 25.71 -18.64 10.27
CA LEU A 224 26.43 -18.35 11.51
C LEU A 224 26.56 -16.83 11.72
N GLN A 225 26.84 -16.08 10.65
CA GLN A 225 26.91 -14.61 10.71
C GLN A 225 25.60 -13.99 11.23
N LEU A 226 24.45 -14.46 10.77
CA LEU A 226 23.14 -13.97 11.23
C LEU A 226 22.93 -14.14 12.74
N ILE A 227 23.30 -15.32 13.29
CA ILE A 227 23.17 -15.57 14.73
C ILE A 227 24.18 -14.76 15.53
N ILE A 228 25.38 -14.52 14.97
CA ILE A 228 26.36 -13.61 15.59
C ILE A 228 25.80 -12.19 15.66
N VAL A 229 25.13 -11.69 14.60
CA VAL A 229 24.47 -10.37 14.63
C VAL A 229 23.38 -10.33 15.70
N GLU A 230 22.56 -11.38 15.82
CA GLU A 230 21.54 -11.48 16.87
C GLU A 230 22.13 -11.48 18.29
N LEU A 231 23.24 -12.21 18.51
CA LEU A 231 23.98 -12.18 19.77
C LEU A 231 24.50 -10.77 20.05
N ILE A 232 25.16 -10.14 19.08
CA ILE A 232 25.73 -8.79 19.22
C ILE A 232 24.62 -7.81 19.62
N TYR A 233 23.45 -7.90 18.98
CA TYR A 233 22.29 -7.09 19.34
C TYR A 233 21.88 -7.29 20.81
N LYS A 234 21.66 -8.54 21.25
CA LYS A 234 21.24 -8.86 22.63
C LYS A 234 22.28 -8.46 23.67
N VAL A 235 23.56 -8.73 23.41
CA VAL A 235 24.66 -8.44 24.34
C VAL A 235 24.90 -6.96 24.46
N CYS A 236 24.95 -6.22 23.36
CA CYS A 236 25.16 -4.77 23.42
C CYS A 236 23.99 -4.03 24.08
N HIS A 237 22.80 -4.64 24.09
CA HIS A 237 21.65 -4.14 24.83
C HIS A 237 21.82 -4.40 26.34
N THR A 238 22.23 -5.61 26.70
CA THR A 238 22.40 -6.02 28.11
C THR A 238 23.64 -5.39 28.78
N ASN A 239 24.76 -5.34 28.05
CA ASN A 239 26.06 -4.84 28.50
C ASN A 239 26.60 -3.79 27.52
N PRO A 240 26.38 -2.48 27.79
CA PRO A 240 26.86 -1.40 26.94
C PRO A 240 28.38 -1.28 26.80
N ALA A 241 29.16 -1.82 27.74
CA ALA A 241 30.63 -1.73 27.75
C ALA A 241 31.29 -2.42 26.55
N GLU A 242 30.68 -3.49 26.03
CA GLU A 242 31.23 -4.27 24.90
C GLU A 242 30.88 -3.68 23.52
N ARG A 243 30.08 -2.60 23.46
CA ARG A 243 29.63 -1.99 22.20
C ARG A 243 30.79 -1.61 21.28
N GLY A 244 31.83 -0.99 21.84
CA GLY A 244 32.99 -0.54 21.06
C GLY A 244 33.70 -1.68 20.32
N ARG A 245 33.75 -2.87 20.93
CA ARG A 245 34.38 -4.06 20.34
C ARG A 245 33.55 -4.64 19.21
N PHE A 246 32.23 -4.77 19.41
CA PHE A 246 31.35 -5.39 18.42
C PHE A 246 30.98 -4.48 17.25
N ILE A 247 30.98 -3.15 17.42
CA ILE A 247 30.74 -2.21 16.32
C ILE A 247 31.72 -2.45 15.15
N ARG A 248 33.00 -2.70 15.44
CA ARG A 248 33.99 -3.05 14.40
C ARG A 248 33.63 -4.34 13.65
N CYS A 249 33.11 -5.34 14.35
CA CYS A 249 32.64 -6.58 13.74
C CYS A 249 31.42 -6.33 12.84
N VAL A 250 30.45 -5.54 13.29
CA VAL A 250 29.26 -5.17 12.49
C VAL A 250 29.65 -4.40 11.23
N TYR A 251 30.62 -3.48 11.31
CA TYR A 251 31.15 -2.79 10.11
C TYR A 251 31.71 -3.75 9.07
N ASN A 252 32.44 -4.78 9.50
CA ASN A 252 32.96 -5.81 8.59
C ASN A 252 31.83 -6.64 7.97
N LEU A 253 30.75 -6.90 8.73
CA LEU A 253 29.58 -7.64 8.24
C LEU A 253 28.73 -6.89 7.21
N LEU A 254 28.78 -5.55 7.19
CA LEU A 254 28.14 -4.75 6.13
C LEU A 254 28.70 -5.08 4.73
N GLN A 255 29.92 -5.62 4.65
CA GLN A 255 30.56 -6.02 3.39
C GLN A 255 30.32 -7.50 3.04
N SER A 256 29.49 -8.23 3.81
CA SER A 256 29.21 -9.65 3.57
C SER A 256 28.62 -9.88 2.17
N GLN A 257 28.80 -11.07 1.57
CA GLN A 257 28.22 -11.39 0.27
C GLN A 257 26.69 -11.57 0.33
N SER A 258 26.17 -12.01 1.49
CA SER A 258 24.74 -12.28 1.69
C SER A 258 23.95 -11.00 1.95
N GLY A 259 22.89 -10.77 1.18
CA GLY A 259 21.98 -9.62 1.36
C GLY A 259 21.30 -9.60 2.73
N ALA A 260 20.89 -10.77 3.25
CA ALA A 260 20.25 -10.90 4.56
C ALA A 260 21.18 -10.46 5.70
N VAL A 261 22.46 -10.84 5.65
CA VAL A 261 23.45 -10.43 6.66
C VAL A 261 23.67 -8.92 6.62
N ARG A 262 23.78 -8.31 5.42
CA ARG A 262 23.92 -6.85 5.30
C ARG A 262 22.73 -6.11 5.89
N TYR A 263 21.52 -6.59 5.60
CA TYR A 263 20.28 -5.96 6.08
C TYR A 263 20.20 -5.97 7.61
N GLU A 264 20.42 -7.12 8.24
CA GLU A 264 20.38 -7.26 9.71
C GLU A 264 21.55 -6.54 10.39
N ALA A 265 22.75 -6.58 9.80
CA ALA A 265 23.91 -5.86 10.31
C ALA A 265 23.70 -4.35 10.28
N ALA A 266 23.11 -3.81 9.20
CA ALA A 266 22.78 -2.39 9.09
C ALA A 266 21.73 -1.97 10.13
N GLY A 267 20.68 -2.77 10.35
CA GLY A 267 19.64 -2.49 11.34
C GLY A 267 20.19 -2.52 12.76
N THR A 268 21.05 -3.50 13.05
CA THR A 268 21.78 -3.59 14.31
C THR A 268 22.69 -2.37 14.49
N LEU A 269 23.45 -1.96 13.48
CA LEU A 269 24.38 -0.83 13.58
C LEU A 269 23.68 0.49 13.94
N VAL A 270 22.55 0.79 13.29
CA VAL A 270 21.77 2.00 13.60
C VAL A 270 21.25 1.98 15.04
N THR A 271 20.87 0.79 15.53
CA THR A 271 20.39 0.65 16.92
C THR A 271 21.51 0.79 17.94
N LEU A 272 22.73 0.33 17.60
CA LEU A 272 23.88 0.36 18.50
C LEU A 272 24.60 1.71 18.55
N SER A 273 24.57 2.48 17.46
CA SER A 273 25.29 3.74 17.34
C SER A 273 24.49 4.79 16.57
N SER A 274 24.28 5.93 17.23
CA SER A 274 23.72 7.15 16.62
C SER A 274 24.79 8.04 15.98
N ALA A 275 26.04 7.57 15.86
CA ALA A 275 27.10 8.35 15.25
C ALA A 275 26.81 8.58 13.75
N PRO A 276 27.03 9.78 13.19
CA PRO A 276 26.78 10.07 11.79
C PRO A 276 27.49 9.11 10.82
N THR A 277 28.69 8.64 11.17
CA THR A 277 29.46 7.67 10.38
C THR A 277 28.82 6.29 10.35
N ALA A 278 28.17 5.86 11.44
CA ALA A 278 27.48 4.58 11.54
C ALA A 278 26.18 4.61 10.73
N VAL A 279 25.40 5.69 10.88
CA VAL A 279 24.16 5.91 10.11
C VAL A 279 24.47 6.00 8.62
N LYS A 280 25.53 6.72 8.22
CA LYS A 280 25.95 6.81 6.81
C LYS A 280 26.30 5.44 6.23
N ALA A 281 27.09 4.65 6.95
CA ALA A 281 27.46 3.31 6.50
C ALA A 281 26.27 2.35 6.39
N ALA A 282 25.35 2.40 7.36
CA ALA A 282 24.12 1.60 7.32
C ALA A 282 23.21 2.01 6.16
N ALA A 283 23.01 3.32 5.93
CA ALA A 283 22.23 3.83 4.82
C ALA A 283 22.85 3.46 3.46
N SER A 284 24.17 3.60 3.30
CA SER A 284 24.87 3.14 2.10
C SER A 284 24.71 1.64 1.86
N ALA A 285 24.78 0.82 2.92
CA ALA A 285 24.55 -0.63 2.81
C ALA A 285 23.11 -0.97 2.38
N TYR A 286 22.11 -0.24 2.88
CA TYR A 286 20.72 -0.38 2.43
C TYR A 286 20.53 0.04 0.97
N ILE A 287 21.10 1.17 0.55
CA ILE A 287 21.05 1.62 -0.85
C ILE A 287 21.68 0.59 -1.78
N ASP A 288 22.88 0.10 -1.46
CA ASP A 288 23.58 -0.92 -2.25
C ASP A 288 22.81 -2.25 -2.30
N LEU A 289 22.06 -2.58 -1.24
CA LEU A 289 21.18 -3.76 -1.23
C LEU A 289 20.01 -3.57 -2.20
N ILE A 290 19.34 -2.42 -2.19
CA ILE A 290 18.20 -2.14 -3.08
C ILE A 290 18.64 -2.14 -4.56
N VAL A 291 19.83 -1.63 -4.86
CA VAL A 291 20.37 -1.62 -6.24
C VAL A 291 20.68 -3.03 -6.74
N LYS A 292 21.21 -3.91 -5.88
CA LYS A 292 21.66 -5.26 -6.27
C LYS A 292 20.56 -6.31 -6.30
N GLU A 293 19.57 -6.20 -5.41
CA GLU A 293 18.48 -7.18 -5.32
C GLU A 293 17.51 -7.04 -6.51
N SER A 294 17.02 -8.17 -7.02
CA SER A 294 16.07 -8.18 -8.13
C SER A 294 14.62 -8.14 -7.67
N ASP A 295 14.30 -8.65 -6.48
CA ASP A 295 12.93 -8.74 -5.96
C ASP A 295 12.41 -7.38 -5.48
N ASN A 296 11.28 -6.94 -6.06
CA ASN A 296 10.64 -5.66 -5.72
C ASN A 296 10.14 -5.63 -4.28
N ASN A 297 9.70 -6.76 -3.71
CA ASN A 297 9.23 -6.81 -2.32
C ASN A 297 10.36 -6.48 -1.34
N ILE A 298 11.54 -7.03 -1.58
CA ILE A 298 12.73 -6.74 -0.78
C ILE A 298 13.09 -5.26 -0.90
N LYS A 299 13.02 -4.67 -2.10
CA LYS A 299 13.27 -3.24 -2.32
C LYS A 299 12.32 -2.37 -1.51
N LEU A 300 11.01 -2.69 -1.51
CA LEU A 300 10.01 -1.95 -0.76
C LEU A 300 10.26 -2.03 0.76
N ILE A 301 10.57 -3.22 1.30
CA ILE A 301 10.88 -3.40 2.72
C ILE A 301 12.09 -2.57 3.14
N VAL A 302 13.17 -2.59 2.34
CA VAL A 302 14.39 -1.83 2.65
C VAL A 302 14.17 -0.33 2.49
N LEU A 303 13.36 0.11 1.51
CA LEU A 303 12.97 1.51 1.36
C LEU A 303 12.12 2.02 2.52
N ASP A 304 11.22 1.20 3.06
CA ASP A 304 10.44 1.55 4.24
C ASP A 304 11.34 1.72 5.47
N ARG A 305 12.40 0.89 5.59
CA ARG A 305 13.44 1.09 6.61
C ARG A 305 14.22 2.38 6.42
N LEU A 306 14.64 2.72 5.19
CA LEU A 306 15.30 4.01 4.91
C LEU A 306 14.39 5.20 5.23
N THR A 307 13.10 5.09 4.93
CA THR A 307 12.10 6.12 5.25
C THR A 307 11.91 6.25 6.77
N ALA A 308 11.90 5.14 7.50
CA ALA A 308 11.88 5.15 8.96
C ALA A 308 13.15 5.76 9.58
N LEU A 309 14.34 5.58 8.95
CA LEU A 309 15.57 6.22 9.41
C LEU A 309 15.49 7.75 9.35
N ARG A 310 14.79 8.30 8.35
CA ARG A 310 14.57 9.74 8.19
C ARG A 310 13.74 10.35 9.31
N GLU A 311 12.76 9.63 9.86
CA GLU A 311 11.88 10.16 10.92
C GLU A 311 12.66 10.66 12.15
N ASN A 312 13.88 10.15 12.35
CA ASN A 312 14.81 10.65 13.33
C ASN A 312 15.60 11.87 12.81
N VAL A 313 15.27 13.05 13.34
CA VAL A 313 15.88 14.36 13.02
C VAL A 313 17.42 14.38 12.86
N PRO A 314 18.24 13.72 13.73
CA PRO A 314 19.69 13.74 13.53
C PRO A 314 20.17 12.94 12.31
N ASN A 315 19.41 11.92 11.90
CA ASN A 315 19.76 11.05 10.77
C ASN A 315 19.44 11.70 9.42
N GLU A 316 18.46 12.62 9.40
CA GLU A 316 18.05 13.35 8.20
C GLU A 316 19.23 14.07 7.54
N LYS A 317 20.04 14.80 8.33
CA LYS A 317 21.22 15.52 7.81
C LYS A 317 22.25 14.61 7.13
N VAL A 318 22.40 13.39 7.63
CA VAL A 318 23.33 12.41 7.06
C VAL A 318 22.76 11.84 5.76
N LEU A 319 21.46 11.58 5.71
CA LEU A 319 20.76 11.11 4.52
C LEU A 319 20.75 12.16 3.39
N GLN A 320 20.75 13.46 3.73
CA GLN A 320 20.86 14.55 2.75
C GLN A 320 22.16 14.47 1.91
N GLU A 321 23.25 13.94 2.48
CA GLU A 321 24.50 13.71 1.74
C GLU A 321 24.43 12.50 0.78
N LEU A 322 23.50 11.57 1.01
CA LEU A 322 23.34 10.33 0.25
C LEU A 322 22.23 10.42 -0.82
N VAL A 323 21.64 11.59 -1.06
CA VAL A 323 20.52 11.76 -2.01
C VAL A 323 20.88 11.27 -3.41
N MET A 324 22.09 11.56 -3.90
CA MET A 324 22.53 11.08 -5.21
C MET A 324 22.67 9.56 -5.25
N ASP A 325 23.09 8.94 -4.15
CA ASP A 325 23.17 7.49 -4.05
C ASP A 325 21.78 6.85 -4.04
N ILE A 326 20.81 7.47 -3.37
CA ILE A 326 19.39 7.06 -3.34
C ILE A 326 18.78 7.15 -4.75
N LEU A 327 19.08 8.21 -5.51
CA LEU A 327 18.56 8.37 -6.88
C LEU A 327 19.08 7.30 -7.85
N ARG A 328 20.21 6.63 -7.57
CA ARG A 328 20.68 5.49 -8.38
C ARG A 328 19.67 4.34 -8.41
N VAL A 329 18.81 4.23 -7.40
CA VAL A 329 17.78 3.19 -7.29
C VAL A 329 16.67 3.37 -8.32
N LEU A 330 16.52 4.55 -8.95
CA LEU A 330 15.54 4.80 -10.02
C LEU A 330 15.73 3.90 -11.25
N SER A 331 16.87 3.21 -11.36
CA SER A 331 17.07 2.14 -12.35
C SER A 331 16.14 0.94 -12.17
N ALA A 332 15.45 0.80 -11.04
CA ALA A 332 14.40 -0.21 -10.85
C ALA A 332 13.28 -0.01 -11.89
N THR A 333 12.67 -1.10 -12.36
CA THR A 333 11.57 -1.03 -13.36
C THR A 333 10.21 -0.72 -12.73
N ASP A 334 10.05 -1.04 -11.45
CA ASP A 334 8.78 -0.95 -10.75
C ASP A 334 8.34 0.49 -10.43
N TYR A 335 7.07 0.79 -10.69
CA TYR A 335 6.49 2.12 -10.50
C TYR A 335 6.37 2.52 -9.02
N GLU A 336 6.00 1.61 -8.13
CA GLU A 336 5.82 1.92 -6.71
C GLU A 336 7.16 2.21 -6.04
N VAL A 337 8.18 1.42 -6.37
CA VAL A 337 9.56 1.64 -5.94
C VAL A 337 10.03 3.03 -6.37
N ARG A 338 9.85 3.40 -7.65
CA ARG A 338 10.19 4.73 -8.19
C ARG A 338 9.45 5.86 -7.48
N LYS A 339 8.14 5.70 -7.23
CA LYS A 339 7.31 6.67 -6.51
C LYS A 339 7.81 6.93 -5.09
N LYS A 340 8.06 5.87 -4.32
CA LYS A 340 8.60 5.99 -2.95
C LYS A 340 9.99 6.65 -2.94
N ILE A 341 10.86 6.32 -3.88
CA ILE A 341 12.21 6.90 -3.98
C ILE A 341 12.15 8.39 -4.31
N LEU A 342 11.34 8.80 -5.30
CA LEU A 342 11.22 10.20 -5.67
C LEU A 342 10.64 11.03 -4.53
N GLN A 343 9.67 10.49 -3.79
CA GLN A 343 9.13 11.12 -2.58
C GLN A 343 10.21 11.25 -1.49
N LEU A 344 10.95 10.16 -1.19
CA LEU A 344 12.04 10.20 -0.23
C LEU A 344 13.15 11.19 -0.64
N ALA A 345 13.48 11.25 -1.93
CA ALA A 345 14.44 12.21 -2.46
C ALA A 345 13.95 13.64 -2.27
N LEU A 346 12.72 13.98 -2.66
CA LEU A 346 12.13 15.32 -2.46
C LEU A 346 12.12 15.77 -1.00
N ASP A 347 11.97 14.84 -0.06
CA ASP A 347 11.99 15.12 1.37
C ASP A 347 13.41 15.36 1.91
N LEU A 348 14.43 14.76 1.29
CA LEU A 348 15.86 14.90 1.64
C LEU A 348 16.59 15.98 0.84
N VAL A 349 15.91 16.68 -0.06
CA VAL A 349 16.53 17.72 -0.90
C VAL A 349 16.85 18.97 -0.07
N SER A 350 18.05 19.50 -0.29
CA SER A 350 18.57 20.73 0.33
C SER A 350 19.20 21.62 -0.72
N SER A 351 19.36 22.91 -0.45
CA SER A 351 19.98 23.87 -1.40
C SER A 351 21.36 23.45 -1.94
N ARG A 352 22.06 22.52 -1.27
CA ARG A 352 23.35 21.98 -1.72
C ARG A 352 23.24 20.91 -2.80
N ASN A 353 22.19 20.07 -2.78
CA ASN A 353 22.08 18.89 -3.65
C ASN A 353 21.04 19.05 -4.77
N VAL A 354 20.17 20.07 -4.72
CA VAL A 354 19.08 20.27 -5.70
C VAL A 354 19.61 20.29 -7.13
N GLN A 355 20.70 21.01 -7.38
CA GLN A 355 21.23 21.17 -8.73
C GLN A 355 21.68 19.83 -9.34
N GLU A 356 22.33 18.98 -8.54
CA GLU A 356 22.75 17.65 -8.98
C GLU A 356 21.55 16.72 -9.19
N MET A 357 20.56 16.75 -8.28
CA MET A 357 19.32 15.98 -8.43
C MET A 357 18.58 16.36 -9.70
N VAL A 358 18.43 17.65 -9.99
CA VAL A 358 17.74 18.14 -11.19
C VAL A 358 18.46 17.68 -12.46
N MET A 359 19.79 17.76 -12.48
CA MET A 359 20.59 17.27 -13.61
C MET A 359 20.44 15.74 -13.81
N PHE A 360 20.32 14.98 -12.71
CA PHE A 360 20.05 13.55 -12.78
C PHE A 360 18.64 13.26 -13.32
N LEU A 361 17.61 13.94 -12.80
CA LEU A 361 16.23 13.78 -13.27
C LEU A 361 16.08 14.17 -14.74
N LYS A 362 16.76 15.23 -15.19
CA LYS A 362 16.84 15.59 -16.61
C LYS A 362 17.38 14.42 -17.45
N LYS A 363 18.48 13.80 -17.02
CA LYS A 363 19.08 12.66 -17.72
C LYS A 363 18.16 11.44 -17.74
N GLU A 364 17.43 11.18 -16.65
CA GLU A 364 16.43 10.11 -16.61
C GLU A 364 15.27 10.38 -17.57
N ILE A 365 14.80 11.62 -17.61
CA ILE A 365 13.78 12.07 -18.55
C ILE A 365 14.24 11.85 -20.00
N ASP A 366 15.45 12.28 -20.36
CA ASP A 366 16.01 12.11 -21.71
C ASP A 366 16.09 10.63 -22.14
N LYS A 367 16.37 9.72 -21.19
CA LYS A 367 16.36 8.26 -21.46
C LYS A 367 14.95 7.77 -21.78
N THR A 368 13.95 8.28 -21.06
CA THR A 368 12.58 7.82 -21.24
C THR A 368 11.99 8.23 -22.57
N THR A 369 12.44 9.32 -23.21
CA THR A 369 11.87 9.91 -24.43
C THR A 369 11.70 8.93 -25.60
N ASN A 370 12.57 7.91 -25.70
CA ASN A 370 12.52 6.93 -26.80
C ASN A 370 11.64 5.70 -26.52
N ASP A 371 11.16 5.50 -25.28
CA ASP A 371 10.31 4.35 -24.93
C ASP A 371 8.83 4.74 -24.91
N SER A 372 8.03 4.11 -25.78
CA SER A 372 6.60 4.39 -25.97
C SER A 372 5.66 3.51 -25.12
N GLN A 373 6.16 2.85 -24.07
CA GLN A 373 5.32 2.02 -23.19
C GLN A 373 4.45 2.88 -22.26
N GLU A 374 3.21 2.46 -21.99
CA GLU A 374 2.26 3.22 -21.14
C GLU A 374 2.77 3.46 -19.71
N ASP A 375 3.48 2.49 -19.12
CA ASP A 375 4.10 2.62 -17.79
C ASP A 375 5.20 3.70 -17.77
N VAL A 376 5.88 3.90 -18.91
CA VAL A 376 6.89 4.96 -19.07
C VAL A 376 6.21 6.33 -19.11
N GLY A 377 5.02 6.44 -19.70
CA GLY A 377 4.22 7.68 -19.66
C GLY A 377 3.85 8.10 -18.24
N ARG A 378 3.39 7.16 -17.40
CA ARG A 378 3.11 7.41 -15.97
C ARG A 378 4.37 7.78 -15.18
N TYR A 379 5.50 7.14 -15.49
CA TYR A 379 6.78 7.48 -14.86
C TYR A 379 7.27 8.88 -15.26
N ARG A 380 7.16 9.26 -16.54
CA ARG A 380 7.48 10.62 -17.02
C ARG A 380 6.65 11.67 -16.29
N GLN A 381 5.34 11.44 -16.15
CA GLN A 381 4.46 12.34 -15.39
C GLN A 381 4.94 12.51 -13.94
N LEU A 382 5.33 11.42 -13.29
CA LEU A 382 5.87 11.44 -11.93
C LEU A 382 7.19 12.22 -11.82
N LEU A 383 8.09 12.07 -12.80
CA LEU A 383 9.34 12.86 -12.87
C LEU A 383 9.08 14.35 -13.04
N VAL A 384 8.13 14.72 -13.91
CA VAL A 384 7.71 16.12 -14.11
C VAL A 384 7.11 16.71 -12.82
N ARG A 385 6.21 16.00 -12.15
CA ARG A 385 5.63 16.42 -10.85
C ARG A 385 6.72 16.60 -9.78
N THR A 386 7.72 15.73 -9.78
CA THR A 386 8.87 15.81 -8.88
C THR A 386 9.71 17.06 -9.17
N LEU A 387 10.04 17.32 -10.45
CA LEU A 387 10.76 18.52 -10.86
C LEU A 387 9.99 19.81 -10.55
N HIS A 388 8.67 19.82 -10.77
CA HIS A 388 7.78 20.93 -10.42
C HIS A 388 7.90 21.24 -8.92
N SER A 389 7.72 20.23 -8.07
CA SER A 389 7.81 20.36 -6.61
C SER A 389 9.19 20.85 -6.15
N ALA A 390 10.26 20.32 -6.75
CA ALA A 390 11.63 20.74 -6.47
C ALA A 390 11.88 22.20 -6.86
N THR A 391 11.34 22.66 -8.00
CA THR A 391 11.52 24.04 -8.49
C THR A 391 10.77 25.05 -7.64
N ILE A 392 9.59 24.69 -7.12
CA ILE A 392 8.85 25.55 -6.19
C ILE A 392 9.61 25.71 -4.87
N LYS A 393 10.12 24.59 -4.32
CA LYS A 393 10.90 24.62 -3.08
C LYS A 393 12.22 25.39 -3.25
N PHE A 394 12.83 25.32 -4.44
CA PHE A 394 14.13 25.93 -4.74
C PHE A 394 14.10 26.70 -6.08
N PRO A 395 13.70 27.98 -6.06
CA PRO A 395 13.58 28.82 -7.25
C PRO A 395 14.87 28.98 -8.08
N ASP A 396 16.04 28.88 -7.44
CA ASP A 396 17.34 29.15 -8.08
C ASP A 396 17.66 28.21 -9.24
N VAL A 397 17.09 27.00 -9.25
CA VAL A 397 17.38 25.97 -10.28
C VAL A 397 16.42 26.07 -11.48
N ALA A 398 15.38 26.91 -11.40
CA ALA A 398 14.30 26.97 -12.39
C ALA A 398 14.81 27.24 -13.83
N GLN A 399 15.83 28.08 -13.99
CA GLN A 399 16.41 28.41 -15.31
C GLN A 399 16.91 27.20 -16.09
N GLN A 400 17.44 26.18 -15.40
CA GLN A 400 17.97 24.96 -16.04
C GLN A 400 16.87 23.97 -16.42
N ILE A 401 15.73 24.06 -15.74
CA ILE A 401 14.61 23.12 -15.83
C ILE A 401 13.64 23.50 -16.96
N PHE A 402 13.36 24.79 -17.15
CA PHE A 402 12.38 25.25 -18.15
C PHE A 402 12.63 24.75 -19.57
N PRO A 403 13.85 24.79 -20.13
CA PRO A 403 14.08 24.30 -21.50
C PRO A 403 13.67 22.82 -21.67
N VAL A 404 13.96 22.01 -20.65
CA VAL A 404 13.65 20.57 -20.66
C VAL A 404 12.15 20.34 -20.61
N LEU A 405 11.47 21.04 -19.70
CA LEU A 405 10.01 20.90 -19.55
C LEU A 405 9.26 21.42 -20.78
N MET A 406 9.74 22.50 -21.41
CA MET A 406 9.11 23.05 -22.61
C MET A 406 9.13 22.08 -23.80
N GLU A 407 10.17 21.24 -23.93
CA GLU A 407 10.22 20.20 -24.98
C GLU A 407 9.07 19.19 -24.85
N PHE A 408 8.63 18.88 -23.63
CA PHE A 408 7.51 17.97 -23.36
C PHE A 408 6.15 18.48 -23.84
N LEU A 409 6.00 19.78 -24.09
CA LEU A 409 4.76 20.33 -24.64
C LEU A 409 4.48 19.82 -26.07
N SER A 410 5.50 19.34 -26.76
CA SER A 410 5.41 18.75 -28.10
C SER A 410 5.19 17.22 -28.09
N ASP A 411 5.27 16.58 -26.92
CA ASP A 411 5.13 15.12 -26.77
C ASP A 411 3.65 14.67 -26.94
N GLN A 412 3.46 13.39 -27.25
CA GLN A 412 2.14 12.78 -27.45
C GLN A 412 1.36 12.59 -26.14
N SER A 413 2.06 12.50 -25.00
CA SER A 413 1.42 12.33 -23.69
C SER A 413 0.69 13.61 -23.26
N GLU A 414 -0.64 13.59 -23.31
CA GLU A 414 -1.47 14.73 -22.89
C GLU A 414 -1.34 15.05 -21.40
N THR A 415 -1.25 14.03 -20.53
CA THR A 415 -1.24 14.21 -19.08
C THR A 415 0.04 14.84 -18.56
N ALA A 416 1.21 14.38 -19.04
CA ALA A 416 2.50 14.95 -18.63
C ALA A 416 2.64 16.41 -19.10
N ALA A 417 2.23 16.70 -20.34
CA ALA A 417 2.33 18.03 -20.90
C ALA A 417 1.29 19.01 -20.32
N ALA A 418 0.13 18.52 -19.86
CA ALA A 418 -0.80 19.30 -19.04
C ALA A 418 -0.17 19.70 -17.69
N ASP A 419 0.50 18.78 -17.00
CA ASP A 419 1.21 19.06 -15.74
C ASP A 419 2.33 20.09 -15.95
N VAL A 420 3.07 20.02 -17.07
CA VAL A 420 4.07 21.04 -17.45
C VAL A 420 3.43 22.42 -17.59
N LEU A 421 2.28 22.55 -18.26
CA LEU A 421 1.62 23.84 -18.42
C LEU A 421 1.12 24.41 -17.10
N ILE A 422 0.61 23.56 -16.20
CA ILE A 422 0.22 23.98 -14.85
C ILE A 422 1.43 24.55 -14.13
N PHE A 423 2.59 23.88 -14.24
CA PHE A 423 3.85 24.37 -13.70
C PHE A 423 4.28 25.70 -14.33
N VAL A 424 4.29 25.82 -15.66
CA VAL A 424 4.66 27.06 -16.36
C VAL A 424 3.75 28.23 -15.93
N ARG A 425 2.44 27.98 -15.82
CA ARG A 425 1.46 28.98 -15.35
C ARG A 425 1.76 29.46 -13.93
N GLU A 426 2.08 28.54 -13.02
CA GLU A 426 2.43 28.87 -11.64
C GLU A 426 3.78 29.61 -11.56
N ALA A 427 4.77 29.15 -12.32
CA ALA A 427 6.11 29.69 -12.31
C ALA A 427 6.19 31.11 -12.89
N ILE A 428 5.46 31.40 -13.98
CA ILE A 428 5.40 32.76 -14.55
C ILE A 428 4.88 33.75 -13.51
N GLN A 429 3.86 33.37 -12.71
CA GLN A 429 3.33 34.26 -11.69
C GLN A 429 4.29 34.42 -10.50
N ARG A 430 4.82 33.32 -9.95
CA ARG A 430 5.68 33.32 -8.76
C ARG A 430 7.12 33.80 -9.01
N LEU A 431 7.64 33.70 -10.24
CA LEU A 431 9.02 34.05 -10.60
C LEU A 431 9.07 35.19 -11.64
N PRO A 432 8.85 36.46 -11.24
CA PRO A 432 8.79 37.59 -12.18
C PRO A 432 10.04 37.77 -13.04
N HIS A 433 11.23 37.49 -12.48
CA HIS A 433 12.51 37.65 -13.15
C HIS A 433 12.74 36.66 -14.32
N LEU A 434 11.97 35.56 -14.39
CA LEU A 434 12.09 34.55 -15.46
C LEU A 434 11.00 34.66 -16.53
N ARG A 435 10.01 35.55 -16.35
CA ARG A 435 8.86 35.69 -17.25
C ARG A 435 9.26 35.86 -18.71
N SER A 436 10.20 36.76 -18.99
CA SER A 436 10.66 37.00 -20.36
C SER A 436 11.27 35.76 -21.00
N ALA A 437 12.07 34.99 -20.26
CA ALA A 437 12.71 33.78 -20.76
C ALA A 437 11.70 32.67 -21.05
N ILE A 438 10.75 32.46 -20.14
CA ILE A 438 9.67 31.47 -20.28
C ILE A 438 8.81 31.81 -21.50
N MET A 439 8.47 33.10 -21.68
CA MET A 439 7.67 33.56 -22.82
C MET A 439 8.40 33.34 -24.16
N HIS A 440 9.70 33.63 -24.25
CA HIS A 440 10.47 33.36 -25.46
C HIS A 440 10.49 31.87 -25.81
N GLN A 441 10.73 31.00 -24.84
CA GLN A 441 10.72 29.54 -25.06
C GLN A 441 9.33 29.02 -25.45
N LEU A 442 8.27 29.54 -24.83
CA LEU A 442 6.90 29.14 -25.17
C LEU A 442 6.54 29.54 -26.60
N LEU A 443 6.99 30.70 -27.09
CA LEU A 443 6.79 31.13 -28.48
C LEU A 443 7.49 30.20 -29.48
N ASP A 444 8.70 29.72 -29.15
CA ASP A 444 9.47 28.83 -30.00
C ASP A 444 8.82 27.43 -30.11
N VAL A 445 8.26 26.93 -29.00
CA VAL A 445 7.60 25.61 -28.95
C VAL A 445 6.15 25.66 -29.44
N PHE A 446 5.50 26.82 -29.44
CA PHE A 446 4.08 26.98 -29.80
C PHE A 446 3.66 26.29 -31.12
N PRO A 447 4.44 26.35 -32.23
CA PRO A 447 4.10 25.67 -33.48
C PRO A 447 4.19 24.14 -33.42
N LEU A 448 4.85 23.57 -32.42
CA LEU A 448 5.08 22.13 -32.28
C LEU A 448 3.97 21.44 -31.46
N ILE A 449 3.13 22.22 -30.76
CA ILE A 449 2.07 21.70 -29.89
C ILE A 449 0.94 21.10 -30.73
N ARG A 450 0.67 19.80 -30.58
CA ARG A 450 -0.37 19.08 -31.33
C ARG A 450 -1.70 18.94 -30.59
N ASN A 451 -1.68 18.87 -29.26
CA ASN A 451 -2.87 18.57 -28.45
C ASN A 451 -3.72 19.83 -28.20
N ALA A 452 -5.04 19.70 -28.40
CA ALA A 452 -6.03 20.77 -28.27
C ALA A 452 -6.01 21.46 -26.89
N ASN A 453 -6.04 20.68 -25.81
CA ASN A 453 -6.11 21.20 -24.43
C ASN A 453 -4.84 21.97 -24.02
N ILE A 454 -3.69 21.49 -24.49
CA ILE A 454 -2.37 22.10 -24.27
C ILE A 454 -2.28 23.41 -25.05
N TYR A 455 -2.65 23.37 -26.33
CA TYR A 455 -2.65 24.54 -27.20
C TYR A 455 -3.52 25.67 -26.65
N ARG A 456 -4.72 25.33 -26.13
CA ARG A 456 -5.63 26.28 -25.47
C ARG A 456 -5.00 26.94 -24.25
N SER A 457 -4.34 26.17 -23.40
CA SER A 457 -3.73 26.67 -22.17
C SER A 457 -2.48 27.50 -22.46
N ALA A 458 -1.70 27.12 -23.47
CA ALA A 458 -0.56 27.91 -23.96
C ALA A 458 -1.01 29.25 -24.55
N LEU A 459 -2.10 29.28 -25.34
CA LEU A 459 -2.71 30.51 -25.85
C LEU A 459 -3.08 31.48 -24.72
N TRP A 460 -3.69 30.96 -23.64
CA TRP A 460 -4.07 31.77 -22.49
C TRP A 460 -2.83 32.42 -21.82
N ILE A 461 -1.76 31.65 -21.62
CA ILE A 461 -0.50 32.17 -21.04
C ILE A 461 0.09 33.26 -21.94
N LEU A 462 0.14 33.01 -23.26
CA LEU A 462 0.63 34.00 -24.23
C LEU A 462 -0.21 35.28 -24.22
N GLY A 463 -1.54 35.18 -24.12
CA GLY A 463 -2.42 36.35 -24.02
C GLY A 463 -2.25 37.16 -22.72
N GLU A 464 -2.00 36.48 -21.60
CA GLU A 464 -1.96 37.09 -20.26
C GLU A 464 -0.59 37.66 -19.86
N TYR A 465 0.49 37.25 -20.51
CA TYR A 465 1.86 37.70 -20.16
C TYR A 465 2.61 38.34 -21.33
N SER A 466 1.92 38.66 -22.42
CA SER A 466 2.47 39.51 -23.48
C SER A 466 2.45 40.98 -23.05
N ASP A 467 3.56 41.46 -22.51
CA ASP A 467 3.70 42.86 -22.03
C ASP A 467 4.41 43.77 -23.06
N ASN A 468 5.07 43.20 -24.08
CA ASN A 468 5.83 43.93 -25.09
C ASN A 468 5.15 43.93 -26.46
N THR A 469 5.25 45.03 -27.21
CA THR A 469 4.70 45.16 -28.58
C THR A 469 5.28 44.15 -29.56
N GLU A 470 6.57 43.83 -29.44
CA GLU A 470 7.24 42.82 -30.26
C GLU A 470 6.70 41.41 -30.00
N VAL A 471 6.45 41.08 -28.73
CA VAL A 471 5.91 39.77 -28.32
C VAL A 471 4.47 39.63 -28.83
N ILE A 472 3.65 40.67 -28.67
CA ILE A 472 2.27 40.69 -29.19
C ILE A 472 2.26 40.46 -30.71
N SER A 473 3.14 41.15 -31.44
CA SER A 473 3.25 41.01 -32.90
C SER A 473 3.68 39.60 -33.30
N LYS A 474 4.64 39.00 -32.59
CA LYS A 474 5.09 37.61 -32.82
C LYS A 474 3.98 36.60 -32.55
N VAL A 475 3.25 36.72 -31.44
CA VAL A 475 2.09 35.85 -31.14
C VAL A 475 1.08 35.92 -32.27
N PHE A 476 0.79 37.12 -32.77
CA PHE A 476 -0.18 37.33 -33.84
C PHE A 476 0.27 36.69 -35.18
N VAL A 477 1.56 36.79 -35.51
CA VAL A 477 2.15 36.11 -36.67
C VAL A 477 2.08 34.59 -36.52
N LEU A 478 2.38 34.05 -35.33
CA LEU A 478 2.31 32.62 -35.05
C LEU A 478 0.89 32.06 -35.13
N VAL A 479 -0.10 32.79 -34.62
CA VAL A 479 -1.53 32.42 -34.73
C VAL A 479 -1.95 32.37 -36.19
N LYS A 480 -1.58 33.38 -36.99
CA LYS A 480 -1.87 33.40 -38.44
C LYS A 480 -1.18 32.25 -39.17
N ALA A 481 0.10 32.01 -38.90
CA ALA A 481 0.83 30.87 -39.47
C ALA A 481 0.19 29.52 -39.10
N SER A 482 -0.34 29.41 -37.88
CA SER A 482 -1.04 28.21 -37.39
C SER A 482 -2.43 28.01 -38.03
N LEU A 483 -3.06 29.07 -38.54
CA LEU A 483 -4.33 29.03 -39.28
C LEU A 483 -4.14 28.82 -40.79
N GLY A 484 -3.04 29.32 -41.36
CA GLY A 484 -2.78 29.31 -42.80
C GLY A 484 -3.45 30.47 -43.54
N GLU A 485 -3.83 30.23 -44.81
CA GLU A 485 -4.49 31.25 -45.64
C GLU A 485 -5.91 31.55 -45.11
N ILE A 486 -6.25 32.84 -45.02
CA ILE A 486 -7.54 33.36 -44.54
C ILE A 486 -8.12 34.20 -45.70
N PRO A 487 -9.41 34.07 -46.08
CA PRO A 487 -10.52 33.35 -45.41
C PRO A 487 -10.48 31.82 -45.52
N ILE A 488 -10.72 31.14 -44.40
CA ILE A 488 -10.51 29.68 -44.26
C ILE A 488 -11.44 28.89 -45.18
N VAL A 489 -12.73 29.24 -45.21
CA VAL A 489 -13.75 28.50 -45.98
C VAL A 489 -13.48 28.57 -47.48
N GLU A 490 -13.11 29.74 -48.02
CA GLU A 490 -12.81 29.88 -49.44
C GLU A 490 -11.56 29.08 -49.83
N SER A 491 -10.53 29.08 -48.97
CA SER A 491 -9.33 28.28 -49.21
C SER A 491 -9.60 26.77 -49.12
N GLU A 492 -10.45 26.31 -48.19
CA GLU A 492 -10.86 24.90 -48.08
C GLU A 492 -11.75 24.48 -49.24
N THR A 493 -12.71 25.31 -49.66
CA THR A 493 -13.57 25.02 -50.81
C THR A 493 -12.74 24.95 -52.10
N ARG A 494 -11.75 25.84 -52.27
CA ARG A 494 -10.82 25.81 -53.42
C ARG A 494 -9.95 24.55 -53.41
N GLU A 495 -9.43 24.14 -52.26
CA GLU A 495 -8.69 22.88 -52.11
C GLU A 495 -9.57 21.65 -52.35
N HIS A 496 -10.83 21.67 -51.91
CA HIS A 496 -11.80 20.59 -52.17
C HIS A 496 -12.23 20.53 -53.65
N GLU A 497 -12.36 21.67 -54.33
CA GLU A 497 -12.63 21.75 -55.77
C GLU A 497 -11.46 21.25 -56.62
N GLU A 498 -10.21 21.51 -56.19
CA GLU A 498 -9.00 21.04 -56.87
C GLU A 498 -8.70 19.54 -56.63
N THR A 499 -9.15 18.97 -55.51
CA THR A 499 -8.91 17.56 -55.14
C THR A 499 -10.00 16.58 -55.59
N GLY A 500 -11.15 17.06 -56.08
CA GLY A 500 -12.14 16.22 -56.76
C GLY A 500 -12.93 15.25 -55.86
N GLU A 501 -13.09 15.55 -54.56
CA GLU A 501 -14.04 14.83 -53.70
C GLU A 501 -15.40 15.54 -53.69
N ILE A 502 -16.28 15.14 -54.61
CA ILE A 502 -17.70 15.50 -54.55
C ILE A 502 -18.35 14.66 -53.45
N THR A 503 -18.55 15.21 -52.26
CA THR A 503 -19.52 14.68 -51.30
C THR A 503 -20.91 15.15 -51.72
N VAL A 504 -21.59 14.31 -52.51
CA VAL A 504 -23.02 14.47 -52.82
C VAL A 504 -23.82 14.05 -51.59
N ASP A 505 -24.42 14.99 -50.89
CA ASP A 505 -25.58 14.72 -50.05
C ASP A 505 -26.67 15.79 -50.26
N GLN A 506 -27.30 15.74 -51.45
CA GLN A 506 -28.66 16.22 -51.63
C GLN A 506 -29.50 15.16 -52.36
N LYS A 507 -30.61 14.81 -51.71
CA LYS A 507 -31.61 13.83 -52.14
C LYS A 507 -32.22 14.18 -53.50
N LEU A 508 -32.58 13.12 -54.26
CA LEU A 508 -33.58 13.01 -55.35
C LEU A 508 -33.13 13.34 -56.79
N THR A 509 -32.77 12.32 -57.58
CA THR A 509 -33.64 11.65 -58.59
C THR A 509 -32.79 10.81 -59.56
N LYS A 510 -33.28 9.60 -59.88
CA LYS A 510 -32.73 8.74 -60.93
C LYS A 510 -32.74 9.47 -62.27
N ASN A 511 -31.60 9.57 -62.94
CA ASN A 511 -31.50 9.45 -64.40
C ASN A 511 -30.06 9.15 -64.85
N GLU A 512 -29.99 8.31 -65.86
CA GLU A 512 -28.83 7.61 -66.40
C GLU A 512 -27.68 8.54 -66.84
N THR A 513 -26.46 8.22 -66.39
CA THR A 513 -25.21 8.80 -66.91
C THR A 513 -24.89 8.23 -68.29
N LYS A 514 -25.04 9.04 -69.35
CA LYS A 514 -24.32 8.80 -70.63
C LYS A 514 -22.84 9.19 -70.46
N PRO A 515 -21.88 8.40 -70.97
CA PRO A 515 -20.47 8.77 -70.93
C PRO A 515 -20.23 10.01 -71.81
N LYS A 516 -19.52 11.03 -71.27
CA LYS A 516 -19.07 12.19 -72.04
C LYS A 516 -18.01 11.75 -73.06
N GLN A 517 -18.27 11.98 -74.35
CA GLN A 517 -17.26 11.91 -75.41
C GLN A 517 -16.47 13.21 -75.42
N LEU A 518 -15.14 13.14 -75.30
CA LEU A 518 -14.25 14.25 -75.60
C LEU A 518 -13.61 14.04 -76.97
N VAL A 519 -13.59 15.10 -77.77
CA VAL A 519 -12.93 15.17 -79.07
C VAL A 519 -11.61 15.92 -78.86
N THR A 520 -10.48 15.28 -79.18
CA THR A 520 -9.18 15.96 -79.19
C THR A 520 -9.06 16.86 -80.43
N ALA A 521 -8.10 17.79 -80.43
CA ALA A 521 -7.95 18.81 -81.48
C ALA A 521 -7.73 18.27 -82.92
N ASP A 522 -7.56 16.96 -83.10
CA ASP A 522 -7.48 16.26 -84.40
C ASP A 522 -8.75 15.47 -84.76
N GLY A 523 -9.87 15.69 -84.07
CA GLY A 523 -11.19 15.21 -84.51
C GLY A 523 -11.52 13.73 -84.24
N THR A 524 -10.71 13.02 -83.44
CA THR A 524 -11.02 11.61 -83.08
C THR A 524 -11.68 11.51 -81.70
N TYR A 525 -12.76 10.72 -81.60
CA TYR A 525 -13.52 10.50 -80.36
C TYR A 525 -12.84 9.46 -79.47
N ALA A 526 -12.49 9.81 -78.23
CA ALA A 526 -11.96 8.87 -77.23
C ALA A 526 -12.98 8.62 -76.10
N THR A 527 -13.16 7.36 -75.74
CA THR A 527 -13.96 6.93 -74.57
C THR A 527 -13.03 6.30 -73.54
N GLN A 528 -12.96 6.85 -72.33
CA GLN A 528 -12.21 6.26 -71.21
C GLN A 528 -13.17 5.54 -70.26
N SER A 529 -13.01 4.22 -70.14
CA SER A 529 -13.57 3.41 -69.06
C SER A 529 -12.49 3.20 -68.01
N ALA A 530 -12.58 3.93 -66.89
CA ALA A 530 -11.64 3.81 -65.78
C ALA A 530 -12.00 2.61 -64.89
N PHE A 531 -11.11 1.61 -64.85
CA PHE A 531 -11.06 0.56 -63.83
C PHE A 531 -10.60 1.18 -62.51
N SER A 532 -11.38 1.04 -61.44
CA SER A 532 -10.99 1.41 -60.07
C SER A 532 -10.13 0.30 -59.45
N SER A 533 -8.83 0.55 -59.30
CA SER A 533 -7.97 -0.22 -58.42
C SER A 533 -7.80 0.53 -57.08
N THR A 534 -8.40 -0.01 -56.03
CA THR A 534 -8.11 0.34 -54.64
C THR A 534 -6.66 0.01 -54.34
N THR A 535 -5.80 1.01 -54.49
CA THR A 535 -4.47 1.04 -53.88
C THR A 535 -4.42 2.29 -53.01
N THR A 536 -4.28 2.05 -51.71
CA THR A 536 -3.97 3.04 -50.68
C THR A 536 -2.67 3.76 -51.04
N ALA A 537 -2.78 4.74 -51.92
CA ALA A 537 -1.76 5.74 -52.15
C ALA A 537 -1.92 6.78 -51.05
N SER A 538 -0.98 6.80 -50.11
CA SER A 538 -0.71 7.92 -49.23
C SER A 538 -0.54 9.18 -50.08
N ALA A 539 -1.61 9.95 -50.26
CA ALA A 539 -1.54 11.28 -50.81
C ALA A 539 -0.60 12.08 -49.90
N LYS A 540 0.44 12.68 -50.49
CA LYS A 540 1.11 13.82 -49.89
C LYS A 540 0.07 14.94 -49.76
N LEU A 541 -0.71 14.92 -48.69
CA LEU A 541 -1.41 16.11 -48.22
C LEU A 541 -0.33 17.16 -47.94
N SER A 542 -0.50 18.36 -48.49
CA SER A 542 0.08 19.55 -47.86
C SER A 542 -0.26 19.48 -46.36
N GLU A 543 0.75 19.49 -45.49
CA GLU A 543 0.53 19.48 -44.04
C GLU A 543 -0.32 20.72 -43.70
N LYS A 544 -1.62 20.52 -43.47
CA LYS A 544 -2.50 21.58 -43.03
C LYS A 544 -1.98 22.11 -41.69
N PRO A 545 -1.93 23.44 -41.48
CA PRO A 545 -1.52 24.03 -40.22
C PRO A 545 -2.30 23.47 -39.02
N ILE A 546 -1.63 23.31 -37.87
CA ILE A 546 -2.16 22.55 -36.73
C ILE A 546 -3.49 23.10 -36.22
N LEU A 547 -3.60 24.43 -36.05
CA LEU A 547 -4.84 25.05 -35.55
C LEU A 547 -5.98 24.90 -36.55
N ARG A 548 -5.71 24.95 -37.86
CA ARG A 548 -6.68 24.67 -38.92
C ARG A 548 -7.16 23.21 -38.86
N LYS A 549 -6.25 22.26 -38.66
CA LYS A 549 -6.59 20.85 -38.47
C LYS A 549 -7.49 20.64 -37.24
N LEU A 550 -7.14 21.23 -36.10
CA LEU A 550 -7.92 21.11 -34.85
C LEU A 550 -9.33 21.71 -34.97
N LEU A 551 -9.49 22.81 -35.72
CA LEU A 551 -10.79 23.42 -35.99
C LEU A 551 -11.65 22.54 -36.92
N LEU A 552 -11.07 21.97 -37.99
CA LEU A 552 -11.77 21.04 -38.89
C LEU A 552 -12.19 19.74 -38.19
N GLU A 553 -11.39 19.28 -37.22
CA GLU A 553 -11.72 18.15 -36.35
C GLU A 553 -12.86 18.44 -35.38
N GLY A 554 -13.24 19.71 -35.20
CA GLY A 554 -14.42 20.10 -34.43
C GLY A 554 -14.14 20.69 -33.05
N ASN A 555 -12.88 21.00 -32.70
CA ASN A 555 -12.52 21.55 -31.39
C ASN A 555 -12.74 23.08 -31.31
N PHE A 556 -14.00 23.52 -31.34
CA PHE A 556 -14.35 24.96 -31.32
C PHE A 556 -14.08 25.67 -29.99
N PHE A 557 -13.89 24.93 -28.90
CA PHE A 557 -13.49 25.51 -27.62
C PHE A 557 -12.12 26.22 -27.67
N ILE A 558 -11.21 25.74 -28.52
CA ILE A 558 -9.93 26.43 -28.79
C ILE A 558 -10.20 27.78 -29.47
N ALA A 559 -11.20 27.83 -30.35
CA ALA A 559 -11.59 29.02 -31.07
C ALA A 559 -12.12 30.10 -30.10
N ALA A 560 -12.97 29.72 -29.14
CA ALA A 560 -13.43 30.62 -28.09
C ALA A 560 -12.26 31.15 -27.23
N ALA A 561 -11.30 30.29 -26.87
CA ALA A 561 -10.11 30.70 -26.13
C ALA A 561 -9.18 31.63 -26.96
N LEU A 562 -9.07 31.39 -28.27
CA LEU A 562 -8.35 32.26 -29.19
C LEU A 562 -9.00 33.63 -29.27
N GLY A 563 -10.34 33.71 -29.35
CA GLY A 563 -11.08 34.97 -29.27
C GLY A 563 -10.73 35.76 -28.01
N GLY A 564 -10.79 35.10 -26.84
CA GLY A 564 -10.39 35.69 -25.56
C GLY A 564 -8.91 36.11 -25.48
N THR A 565 -8.04 35.45 -26.23
CA THR A 565 -6.61 35.81 -26.33
C THR A 565 -6.42 37.02 -27.24
N LEU A 566 -7.08 37.05 -28.39
CA LEU A 566 -6.99 38.15 -29.37
C LEU A 566 -7.49 39.48 -28.79
N ILE A 567 -8.60 39.48 -28.04
CA ILE A 567 -9.09 40.69 -27.38
C ILE A 567 -8.09 41.22 -26.35
N LYS A 568 -7.49 40.35 -25.53
CA LYS A 568 -6.43 40.74 -24.58
C LYS A 568 -5.24 41.38 -25.29
N LEU A 569 -4.78 40.78 -26.39
CA LEU A 569 -3.67 41.33 -27.19
C LEU A 569 -4.01 42.70 -27.79
N VAL A 570 -5.22 42.87 -28.34
CA VAL A 570 -5.68 44.15 -28.90
C VAL A 570 -5.75 45.23 -27.81
N LEU A 571 -6.36 44.91 -26.66
CA LEU A 571 -6.49 45.84 -25.53
C LEU A 571 -5.12 46.24 -24.95
N ARG A 572 -4.20 45.28 -24.76
CA ARG A 572 -2.82 45.59 -24.33
C ARG A 572 -2.07 46.43 -25.34
N PHE A 573 -2.18 46.08 -26.61
CA PHE A 573 -1.54 46.84 -27.68
C PHE A 573 -2.07 48.28 -27.73
N ALA A 574 -3.37 48.50 -27.47
CA ALA A 574 -3.97 49.81 -27.34
C ALA A 574 -3.45 50.58 -26.11
N GLU A 575 -3.25 49.91 -24.98
CA GLU A 575 -2.73 50.52 -23.76
C GLU A 575 -1.25 50.94 -23.89
N ILE A 576 -0.43 50.10 -24.53
CA ILE A 576 1.00 50.38 -24.77
C ILE A 576 1.18 51.45 -25.86
N ASN A 577 0.35 51.44 -26.91
CA ASN A 577 0.44 52.34 -28.05
C ASN A 577 -0.65 53.43 -28.08
N LYS A 578 -0.94 54.06 -26.93
CA LYS A 578 -1.91 55.18 -26.83
C LYS A 578 -1.62 56.34 -27.81
N GLY A 579 -0.42 56.42 -28.38
CA GLY A 579 -0.02 57.42 -29.38
C GLY A 579 -0.27 57.07 -30.86
N SER A 580 -0.65 55.83 -31.23
CA SER A 580 -0.83 55.42 -32.64
C SER A 580 -2.11 54.62 -32.87
N MET A 581 -3.25 55.32 -32.92
CA MET A 581 -4.56 54.72 -33.15
C MET A 581 -4.64 53.93 -34.48
N VAL A 582 -3.86 54.34 -35.49
CA VAL A 582 -3.81 53.66 -36.80
C VAL A 582 -3.25 52.24 -36.66
N ALA A 583 -2.19 52.04 -35.87
CA ALA A 583 -1.60 50.73 -35.64
C ALA A 583 -2.54 49.82 -34.84
N VAL A 584 -3.23 50.39 -33.84
CA VAL A 584 -4.21 49.67 -33.01
C VAL A 584 -5.39 49.19 -33.87
N ASN A 585 -5.95 50.07 -34.70
CA ASN A 585 -7.06 49.73 -35.60
C ASN A 585 -6.66 48.69 -36.64
N LYS A 586 -5.42 48.71 -37.14
CA LYS A 586 -4.91 47.69 -38.04
C LYS A 586 -4.90 46.32 -37.37
N LEU A 587 -4.34 46.22 -36.17
CA LEU A 587 -4.26 44.96 -35.42
C LEU A 587 -5.66 44.47 -35.01
N ALA A 588 -6.55 45.37 -34.60
CA ALA A 588 -7.95 45.05 -34.30
C ALA A 588 -8.71 44.54 -35.54
N GLY A 589 -8.53 45.17 -36.71
CA GLY A 589 -9.13 44.73 -37.97
C GLY A 589 -8.65 43.34 -38.39
N GLU A 590 -7.36 43.06 -38.22
CA GLU A 590 -6.82 41.72 -38.49
C GLU A 590 -7.38 40.67 -37.50
N ALA A 591 -7.56 41.03 -36.22
CA ALA A 591 -8.13 40.13 -35.22
C ALA A 591 -9.62 39.82 -35.51
N LEU A 592 -10.38 40.85 -35.91
CA LEU A 592 -11.78 40.70 -36.35
C LEU A 592 -11.89 39.78 -37.56
N LEU A 593 -10.97 39.88 -38.53
CA LEU A 593 -10.95 39.00 -39.70
C LEU A 593 -10.73 37.54 -39.32
N VAL A 594 -9.83 37.27 -38.37
CA VAL A 594 -9.58 35.92 -37.84
C VAL A 594 -10.84 35.36 -37.17
N ILE A 595 -11.46 36.12 -36.26
CA ILE A 595 -12.67 35.70 -35.54
C ILE A 595 -13.83 35.46 -36.52
N ALA A 596 -14.06 36.38 -37.46
CA ALA A 596 -15.12 36.25 -38.46
C ALA A 596 -14.92 35.01 -39.36
N SER A 597 -13.68 34.73 -39.75
CA SER A 597 -13.35 33.56 -40.57
C SER A 597 -13.59 32.24 -39.82
N ILE A 598 -13.32 32.20 -38.51
CA ILE A 598 -13.61 31.05 -37.64
C ILE A 598 -15.12 30.84 -37.49
N ILE A 599 -15.89 31.92 -37.28
CA ILE A 599 -17.36 31.83 -37.18
C ILE A 599 -17.95 31.33 -38.51
N HIS A 600 -17.43 31.81 -39.64
CA HIS A 600 -17.84 31.36 -40.97
C HIS A 600 -17.52 29.87 -41.17
N LEU A 601 -16.34 29.41 -40.75
CA LEU A 601 -15.96 27.99 -40.78
C LEU A 601 -16.87 27.12 -39.91
N GLY A 602 -17.22 27.58 -38.71
CA GLY A 602 -18.11 26.84 -37.81
C GLY A 602 -19.54 26.69 -38.34
N LYS A 603 -19.98 27.59 -39.24
CA LYS A 603 -21.31 27.58 -39.87
C LYS A 603 -21.34 26.97 -41.27
N SER A 604 -20.20 26.74 -41.91
CA SER A 604 -20.14 26.29 -43.31
C SER A 604 -20.44 24.80 -43.52
N GLY A 605 -20.50 24.01 -42.43
CA GLY A 605 -20.75 22.57 -42.51
C GLY A 605 -19.54 21.74 -42.96
N LEU A 606 -18.37 22.36 -43.15
CA LEU A 606 -17.12 21.69 -43.56
C LEU A 606 -16.40 20.96 -42.40
N CYS A 607 -16.82 21.21 -41.15
CA CYS A 607 -16.20 20.63 -39.96
C CYS A 607 -16.87 19.32 -39.55
N LYS A 608 -16.11 18.40 -38.93
CA LYS A 608 -16.64 17.11 -38.45
C LYS A 608 -17.74 17.25 -37.41
N THR A 609 -17.62 18.24 -36.53
CA THR A 609 -18.68 18.64 -35.60
C THR A 609 -19.08 20.08 -35.88
N VAL A 610 -20.30 20.45 -35.53
CA VAL A 610 -20.79 21.83 -35.66
C VAL A 610 -20.34 22.64 -34.45
N ILE A 611 -20.13 23.94 -34.62
CA ILE A 611 -19.84 24.87 -33.53
C ILE A 611 -20.95 24.85 -32.47
N THR A 612 -20.58 24.82 -31.19
CA THR A 612 -21.54 24.92 -30.08
C THR A 612 -22.11 26.33 -29.98
N GLU A 613 -23.34 26.47 -29.48
CA GLU A 613 -23.96 27.80 -29.29
C GLU A 613 -23.15 28.65 -28.30
N ASP A 614 -22.61 28.04 -27.24
CA ASP A 614 -21.78 28.72 -26.24
C ASP A 614 -20.48 29.27 -26.83
N ASP A 615 -19.77 28.49 -27.67
CA ASP A 615 -18.55 28.94 -28.32
C ASP A 615 -18.83 30.08 -29.31
N LEU A 616 -19.95 30.00 -30.02
CA LEU A 616 -20.41 31.03 -30.95
C LEU A 616 -20.75 32.33 -30.19
N ASP A 617 -21.44 32.24 -29.06
CA ASP A 617 -21.79 33.40 -28.24
C ASP A 617 -20.54 34.07 -27.66
N ARG A 618 -19.56 33.29 -27.18
CA ARG A 618 -18.25 33.81 -26.72
C ARG A 618 -17.49 34.53 -27.84
N LEU A 619 -17.42 33.95 -29.02
CA LEU A 619 -16.78 34.58 -30.19
C LEU A 619 -17.51 35.86 -30.62
N SER A 620 -18.84 35.83 -30.62
CA SER A 620 -19.69 36.99 -30.97
C SER A 620 -19.55 38.12 -29.95
N THR A 621 -19.49 37.79 -28.67
CA THR A 621 -19.24 38.75 -27.58
C THR A 621 -17.85 39.37 -27.72
N THR A 622 -16.83 38.56 -28.02
CA THR A 622 -15.46 39.05 -28.28
C THR A 622 -15.44 40.03 -29.46
N LEU A 623 -16.16 39.72 -30.54
CA LEU A 623 -16.27 40.58 -31.72
C LEU A 623 -16.92 41.92 -31.38
N ARG A 624 -18.03 41.91 -30.62
CA ARG A 624 -18.69 43.14 -30.15
C ARG A 624 -17.77 43.98 -29.27
N LEU A 625 -17.06 43.36 -28.33
CA LEU A 625 -16.15 44.09 -27.43
C LEU A 625 -15.00 44.79 -28.18
N ILE A 626 -14.47 44.20 -29.26
CA ILE A 626 -13.42 44.82 -30.08
C ILE A 626 -14.00 46.00 -30.90
N ILE A 627 -15.24 45.90 -31.38
CA ILE A 627 -15.91 46.95 -32.17
C ILE A 627 -16.35 48.11 -31.28
N ASP A 628 -17.02 47.80 -30.17
CA ASP A 628 -17.66 48.78 -29.29
C ASP A 628 -16.65 49.49 -28.35
N GLN A 629 -15.43 48.95 -28.23
CA GLN A 629 -14.35 49.48 -27.39
C GLN A 629 -14.80 49.86 -25.98
N TRP A 630 -15.55 48.95 -25.32
CA TRP A 630 -16.13 49.24 -24.02
C TRP A 630 -15.04 49.50 -22.95
N PRO A 631 -15.09 50.64 -22.21
CA PRO A 631 -14.02 51.04 -21.30
C PRO A 631 -13.76 50.05 -20.16
N GLY A 632 -14.80 49.38 -19.64
CA GLY A 632 -14.67 48.37 -18.58
C GLY A 632 -13.99 47.07 -19.02
N ALA A 633 -13.81 46.83 -20.33
CA ALA A 633 -13.14 45.63 -20.82
C ALA A 633 -11.65 45.61 -20.44
N THR A 634 -11.01 46.78 -20.34
CA THR A 634 -9.58 46.88 -20.01
C THR A 634 -9.29 46.37 -18.59
N GLU A 635 -10.07 46.80 -17.61
CA GLU A 635 -9.91 46.40 -16.21
C GLU A 635 -10.12 44.89 -16.01
N ILE A 636 -11.20 44.35 -16.57
CA ILE A 636 -11.57 42.93 -16.42
C ILE A 636 -10.54 42.01 -17.11
N PHE A 637 -10.23 42.28 -18.39
CA PHE A 637 -9.38 41.38 -19.18
C PHE A 637 -7.89 41.49 -18.86
N LEU A 638 -7.42 42.63 -18.33
CA LEU A 638 -5.99 42.85 -18.04
C LEU A 638 -5.62 42.68 -16.56
N ASN A 639 -6.48 43.14 -15.63
CA ASN A 639 -6.17 43.15 -14.20
C ASN A 639 -6.88 42.02 -13.45
N GLU A 640 -8.20 41.88 -13.58
CA GLU A 640 -8.98 40.90 -12.81
C GLU A 640 -8.61 39.45 -13.17
N CYS A 641 -8.36 39.18 -14.46
CA CYS A 641 -7.91 37.87 -14.93
C CYS A 641 -6.59 37.42 -14.25
N ARG A 642 -5.68 38.36 -14.01
CA ARG A 642 -4.39 38.10 -13.35
C ARG A 642 -4.56 37.96 -11.84
N ALA A 643 -5.38 38.81 -11.24
CA ALA A 643 -5.70 38.75 -9.81
C ALA A 643 -6.38 37.43 -9.43
N SER A 644 -7.27 36.90 -10.28
CA SER A 644 -7.92 35.61 -10.01
C SER A 644 -6.94 34.43 -10.01
N LEU A 645 -5.92 34.46 -10.88
CA LEU A 645 -4.84 33.47 -10.87
C LEU A 645 -4.05 33.55 -9.56
N GLU A 646 -3.72 34.75 -9.10
CA GLU A 646 -3.00 34.95 -7.85
C GLU A 646 -3.78 34.42 -6.64
N LEU A 647 -5.07 34.74 -6.55
CA LEU A 647 -5.95 34.20 -5.51
C LEU A 647 -6.00 32.66 -5.53
N MET A 648 -6.12 32.06 -6.71
CA MET A 648 -6.11 30.60 -6.87
C MET A 648 -4.78 29.97 -6.42
N LEU A 649 -3.63 30.61 -6.72
CA LEU A 649 -2.31 30.10 -6.34
C LEU A 649 -2.00 30.28 -4.85
N VAL A 650 -2.52 31.34 -4.23
CA VAL A 650 -2.42 31.56 -2.77
C VAL A 650 -3.24 30.49 -2.04
N ALA A 651 -4.50 30.31 -2.43
CA ALA A 651 -5.36 29.28 -1.84
C ALA A 651 -4.75 27.88 -1.95
N LYS A 652 -4.14 27.54 -3.11
CA LYS A 652 -3.43 26.28 -3.29
C LYS A 652 -2.21 26.16 -2.36
N GLY A 653 -1.42 27.23 -2.23
CA GLY A 653 -0.25 27.24 -1.35
C GLY A 653 -0.58 27.15 0.15
N ASP A 654 -1.78 27.58 0.56
CA ASP A 654 -2.26 27.39 1.93
C ASP A 654 -2.60 25.92 2.20
N VAL A 655 -3.22 25.23 1.25
CA VAL A 655 -3.54 23.80 1.34
C VAL A 655 -2.29 22.95 1.50
N ASP A 656 -1.28 23.16 0.64
CA ASP A 656 -0.01 22.42 0.72
C ASP A 656 0.68 22.62 2.09
N ARG A 657 0.60 23.84 2.66
CA ARG A 657 1.15 24.16 3.99
C ARG A 657 0.38 23.49 5.13
N HIS A 658 -0.93 23.39 5.02
CA HIS A 658 -1.78 22.72 6.03
C HIS A 658 -1.56 21.19 6.03
N GLU A 659 -1.34 20.58 4.87
CA GLU A 659 -1.01 19.15 4.78
C GLU A 659 0.35 18.80 5.41
N ASP A 660 1.40 19.60 5.15
CA ASP A 660 2.71 19.45 5.79
C ASP A 660 2.65 19.73 7.32
N GLY A 661 1.76 20.64 7.74
CA GLY A 661 1.54 21.01 9.15
C GLY A 661 0.91 19.91 10.00
N HIS A 662 0.03 19.08 9.43
CA HIS A 662 -0.55 17.94 10.16
C HIS A 662 0.46 16.80 10.40
N ALA A 663 1.45 16.63 9.53
CA ALA A 663 2.56 15.70 9.72
C ALA A 663 3.63 16.25 10.69
N LYS A 664 3.84 17.57 10.73
CA LYS A 664 4.78 18.23 11.64
C LYS A 664 4.06 19.01 12.73
N LYS A 665 3.49 18.30 13.71
CA LYS A 665 3.47 18.85 15.08
C LYS A 665 4.91 18.97 15.54
N SER A 666 5.58 20.07 15.21
CA SER A 666 6.76 20.50 15.95
C SER A 666 6.33 20.47 17.42
N LYS A 667 7.06 19.71 18.24
CA LYS A 667 6.82 19.71 19.68
C LYS A 667 7.18 21.11 20.17
N ILE A 668 6.22 22.03 20.17
CA ILE A 668 6.34 23.31 20.84
C ILE A 668 6.43 22.96 22.32
N VAL A 669 7.65 22.98 22.85
CA VAL A 669 7.90 22.77 24.28
C VAL A 669 7.32 23.99 24.99
N GLN A 670 6.24 23.79 25.73
CA GLN A 670 5.66 24.80 26.61
C GLN A 670 6.74 25.24 27.62
N PRO A 671 6.88 26.55 27.92
CA PRO A 671 7.90 27.05 28.86
C PRO A 671 7.76 26.46 30.27
N ASP A 672 6.56 26.00 30.65
CA ASP A 672 6.30 25.34 31.95
C ASP A 672 6.52 23.82 31.94
N ALA A 673 7.00 23.25 30.81
CA ALA A 673 7.37 21.85 30.77
C ALA A 673 8.59 21.62 31.67
N THR A 674 8.39 20.88 32.76
CA THR A 674 9.44 20.52 33.72
C THR A 674 10.64 19.92 33.01
N ILE A 675 11.79 20.59 33.11
CA ILE A 675 13.08 20.09 32.64
C ILE A 675 13.43 18.86 33.49
N SER A 676 13.35 17.67 32.90
CA SER A 676 13.78 16.45 33.55
C SER A 676 15.31 16.39 33.56
N PHE A 677 15.92 16.78 34.67
CA PHE A 677 17.33 16.54 34.91
C PHE A 677 17.55 15.04 35.04
N THR A 678 18.25 14.43 34.09
CA THR A 678 18.59 12.99 34.07
C THR A 678 19.31 12.51 35.33
N GLN A 679 19.93 13.44 36.07
CA GLN A 679 20.62 13.17 37.33
C GLN A 679 19.66 13.05 38.53
N LEU A 680 18.40 13.48 38.40
CA LEU A 680 17.41 13.57 39.49
C LEU A 680 16.15 12.70 39.26
N SER A 681 16.01 12.06 38.11
CA SER A 681 14.98 11.02 37.90
C SER A 681 15.36 9.75 38.68
N ALA A 682 14.40 9.17 39.41
CA ALA A 682 14.60 7.97 40.21
C ALA A 682 15.32 6.88 39.40
N ARG A 683 16.47 6.43 39.92
CA ARG A 683 17.35 5.42 39.32
C ARG A 683 16.59 4.12 39.02
N VAL A 684 16.04 4.02 37.82
CA VAL A 684 15.62 2.77 37.19
C VAL A 684 16.38 2.73 35.86
N GLY A 685 17.42 1.90 35.81
CA GLY A 685 18.14 1.46 34.59
C GLY A 685 18.59 2.54 33.61
N GLU A 686 19.85 2.98 33.71
CA GLU A 686 20.49 3.87 32.74
C GLU A 686 20.49 3.28 31.30
N GLY A 687 20.02 4.05 30.31
CA GLY A 687 20.52 3.97 28.94
C GLY A 687 19.61 3.47 27.82
N VAL A 688 18.29 3.38 28.00
CA VAL A 688 17.36 2.95 26.93
C VAL A 688 16.93 4.15 26.07
N THR A 689 17.83 4.65 25.21
CA THR A 689 17.47 5.50 24.05
C THR A 689 17.20 4.64 22.82
N GLY A 690 16.39 3.61 22.99
CA GLY A 690 15.92 2.73 21.93
C GLY A 690 14.60 2.14 22.41
N THR A 691 13.49 2.73 21.97
CA THR A 691 12.13 2.32 22.34
C THR A 691 11.87 0.88 21.89
N ASN A 692 12.08 -0.08 22.78
CA ASN A 692 11.43 -1.37 22.68
C ASN A 692 9.92 -1.13 22.82
N LEU A 693 9.17 -1.33 21.74
CA LEU A 693 7.70 -1.28 21.76
C LEU A 693 7.11 -2.22 22.83
N PHE A 694 7.85 -3.29 23.18
CA PHE A 694 7.52 -4.26 24.22
C PHE A 694 7.72 -3.75 25.65
N ASP A 695 8.80 -3.02 25.94
CA ASP A 695 8.99 -2.44 27.28
C ASP A 695 8.05 -1.25 27.51
N LEU A 696 7.76 -0.48 26.45
CA LEU A 696 6.79 0.60 26.50
C LEU A 696 5.37 0.05 26.75
N SER A 697 5.00 -1.07 26.10
CA SER A 697 3.70 -1.69 26.32
C SER A 697 3.58 -2.34 27.70
N LEU A 698 4.65 -2.95 28.21
CA LEU A 698 4.69 -3.54 29.55
C LEU A 698 4.65 -2.46 30.65
N SER A 699 5.39 -1.37 30.49
CA SER A 699 5.39 -0.24 31.43
C SER A 699 4.09 0.59 31.40
N GLN A 700 3.43 0.69 30.24
CA GLN A 700 2.06 1.21 30.14
C GLN A 700 1.04 0.28 30.79
N ALA A 701 1.19 -1.04 30.66
CA ALA A 701 0.33 -2.02 31.32
C ALA A 701 0.51 -2.05 32.85
N LEU A 702 1.73 -1.76 33.35
CA LEU A 702 2.05 -1.65 34.77
C LEU A 702 1.76 -0.26 35.37
N GLY A 703 1.33 0.71 34.56
CA GLY A 703 0.91 2.04 35.02
C GLY A 703 2.05 2.99 35.44
N THR A 704 3.30 2.68 35.08
CA THR A 704 4.48 3.43 35.53
C THR A 704 4.91 4.57 34.58
N ALA A 705 4.26 4.71 33.42
CA ALA A 705 4.51 5.78 32.45
C ALA A 705 3.23 6.56 32.08
N PRO A 706 3.30 7.89 31.82
CA PRO A 706 2.13 8.70 31.46
C PRO A 706 1.58 8.29 30.08
N LYS A 707 0.27 8.04 30.03
CA LYS A 707 -0.45 7.62 28.81
C LYS A 707 -0.43 8.73 27.76
N THR A 708 0.04 8.43 26.56
CA THR A 708 -0.17 9.29 25.38
C THR A 708 -1.58 9.04 24.84
N SER A 709 -2.35 10.09 24.67
CA SER A 709 -3.78 10.07 24.27
C SER A 709 -4.05 9.60 22.83
N LYS A 710 -3.11 8.92 22.17
CA LYS A 710 -3.26 8.46 20.77
C LYS A 710 -3.55 6.96 20.62
N PHE A 711 -3.40 6.13 21.65
CA PHE A 711 -3.76 4.71 21.59
C PHE A 711 -4.16 4.20 22.98
N ASP A 712 -5.45 4.27 23.29
CA ASP A 712 -6.01 3.83 24.57
C ASP A 712 -6.38 2.34 24.50
N PHE A 713 -5.38 1.47 24.65
CA PHE A 713 -5.50 0.01 24.44
C PHE A 713 -6.33 -0.73 25.52
N ALA A 714 -6.66 -0.08 26.63
CA ALA A 714 -7.39 -0.72 27.75
C ALA A 714 -8.89 -0.42 27.73
N THR A 715 -9.29 0.78 27.35
CA THR A 715 -10.69 1.21 27.31
C THR A 715 -11.42 0.68 26.06
N SER A 716 -10.68 0.42 24.98
CA SER A 716 -11.19 -0.16 23.72
C SER A 716 -11.50 -1.67 23.81
N LYS A 717 -10.84 -2.42 24.71
CA LYS A 717 -11.00 -3.88 24.80
C LYS A 717 -12.36 -4.33 25.35
N LEU A 718 -12.92 -3.60 26.31
CA LEU A 718 -14.24 -3.90 26.88
C LEU A 718 -15.38 -3.50 25.94
N GLY A 719 -15.16 -2.51 25.06
CA GLY A 719 -16.15 -2.09 24.05
C GLY A 719 -16.29 -3.05 22.87
N LYS A 720 -15.38 -4.02 22.71
CA LYS A 720 -15.39 -5.05 21.65
C LYS A 720 -15.94 -6.41 22.11
N VAL A 721 -16.48 -6.48 23.33
CA VAL A 721 -17.16 -7.68 23.84
C VAL A 721 -18.64 -7.56 23.48
N ILE A 722 -19.15 -8.54 22.74
CA ILE A 722 -20.54 -8.64 22.32
C ILE A 722 -21.18 -9.74 23.17
N GLN A 723 -22.23 -9.39 23.92
CA GLN A 723 -23.03 -10.37 24.61
C GLN A 723 -23.85 -11.15 23.58
N LEU A 724 -23.75 -12.49 23.59
CA LEU A 724 -24.41 -13.35 22.60
C LEU A 724 -25.65 -14.06 23.14
N ALA A 725 -25.68 -14.35 24.44
CA ALA A 725 -26.81 -14.99 25.11
C ALA A 725 -27.35 -14.11 26.24
N GLY A 726 -28.65 -14.24 26.53
CA GLY A 726 -29.26 -13.60 27.68
C GLY A 726 -28.78 -14.21 28.99
N PHE A 727 -28.85 -13.45 30.09
CA PHE A 727 -28.53 -13.97 31.43
C PHE A 727 -29.51 -15.03 31.94
N SER A 728 -30.64 -15.21 31.25
CA SER A 728 -31.67 -16.19 31.58
C SER A 728 -31.53 -17.51 30.79
N ASP A 729 -30.60 -17.56 29.83
CA ASP A 729 -30.41 -18.74 29.00
C ASP A 729 -29.62 -19.81 29.77
N PRO A 730 -29.91 -21.12 29.55
CA PRO A 730 -29.21 -22.21 30.24
C PRO A 730 -27.68 -22.19 30.05
N VAL A 731 -27.24 -21.65 28.90
CA VAL A 731 -25.85 -21.45 28.54
C VAL A 731 -25.66 -19.98 28.23
N TYR A 732 -24.80 -19.31 28.99
CA TYR A 732 -24.42 -17.93 28.72
C TYR A 732 -23.21 -17.89 27.79
N ALA A 733 -23.21 -16.96 26.85
CA ALA A 733 -22.12 -16.77 25.91
C ALA A 733 -21.84 -15.28 25.67
N GLU A 734 -20.56 -14.94 25.61
CA GLU A 734 -20.06 -13.62 25.19
C GLU A 734 -18.87 -13.79 24.25
N ALA A 735 -18.79 -12.99 23.19
CA ALA A 735 -17.74 -13.06 22.21
C ALA A 735 -16.90 -11.79 22.20
N TYR A 736 -15.59 -11.98 22.18
CA TYR A 736 -14.61 -10.95 21.94
C TYR A 736 -14.12 -11.04 20.49
N VAL A 737 -14.36 -9.99 19.70
CA VAL A 737 -13.99 -9.93 18.29
C VAL A 737 -12.67 -9.19 18.11
N ASN A 738 -11.65 -9.88 17.64
CA ASN A 738 -10.36 -9.27 17.28
C ASN A 738 -10.15 -9.30 15.77
N VAL A 739 -10.01 -8.13 15.16
CA VAL A 739 -9.83 -7.96 13.73
C VAL A 739 -8.35 -7.70 13.42
N ASN A 740 -7.72 -8.63 12.70
CA ASN A 740 -6.32 -8.55 12.28
C ASN A 740 -6.22 -8.60 10.75
N GLN A 741 -6.31 -7.46 10.07
CA GLN A 741 -6.19 -7.30 8.60
C GLN A 741 -7.03 -8.29 7.77
N TYR A 742 -6.58 -9.53 7.60
CA TYR A 742 -7.25 -10.58 6.82
C TYR A 742 -7.97 -11.64 7.67
N ASP A 743 -7.68 -11.70 8.97
CA ASP A 743 -8.21 -12.70 9.90
C ASP A 743 -9.02 -12.03 11.02
N ILE A 744 -10.21 -12.56 11.29
CA ILE A 744 -11.05 -12.22 12.44
C ILE A 744 -10.97 -13.39 13.41
N VAL A 745 -10.49 -13.10 14.62
CA VAL A 745 -10.43 -14.07 15.71
C VAL A 745 -11.55 -13.78 16.69
N LEU A 746 -12.49 -14.71 16.80
CA LEU A 746 -13.57 -14.71 17.77
C LEU A 746 -13.12 -15.53 18.98
N ASP A 747 -13.08 -14.90 20.15
CA ASP A 747 -12.88 -15.59 21.43
C ASP A 747 -14.21 -15.60 22.18
N VAL A 748 -14.91 -16.74 22.17
CA VAL A 748 -16.24 -16.92 22.74
C VAL A 748 -16.13 -17.59 24.10
N LEU A 749 -16.42 -16.86 25.16
CA LEU A 749 -16.60 -17.41 26.49
C LEU A 749 -17.98 -18.06 26.56
N VAL A 750 -18.02 -19.34 26.94
CA VAL A 750 -19.26 -20.09 27.16
C VAL A 750 -19.30 -20.54 28.62
N VAL A 751 -20.42 -20.28 29.29
CA VAL A 751 -20.64 -20.58 30.70
C VAL A 751 -21.89 -21.43 30.85
N ASN A 752 -21.76 -22.58 31.51
CA ASN A 752 -22.91 -23.39 31.87
C ASN A 752 -23.59 -22.78 33.11
N GLN A 753 -24.80 -22.27 32.98
CA GLN A 753 -25.53 -21.74 34.14
C GLN A 753 -26.34 -22.79 34.89
N THR A 754 -26.46 -24.00 34.33
CA THR A 754 -27.27 -25.08 34.89
C THR A 754 -26.51 -25.90 35.95
N ALA A 755 -27.28 -26.62 36.77
CA ALA A 755 -26.76 -27.59 37.74
C ALA A 755 -26.39 -28.95 37.10
N ASP A 756 -26.67 -29.13 35.81
CA ASP A 756 -26.44 -30.37 35.07
C ASP A 756 -25.14 -30.30 34.24
N THR A 757 -24.58 -31.47 33.93
CA THR A 757 -23.42 -31.57 33.04
C THR A 757 -23.89 -31.55 31.58
N LEU A 758 -23.44 -30.57 30.81
CA LEU A 758 -23.74 -30.44 29.39
C LEU A 758 -22.70 -31.23 28.58
N GLN A 759 -23.15 -32.20 27.78
CA GLN A 759 -22.32 -33.03 26.90
C GLN A 759 -22.49 -32.55 25.45
N ASN A 760 -21.48 -32.80 24.62
CA ASN A 760 -21.49 -32.43 23.20
C ASN A 760 -21.84 -30.95 22.93
N LEU A 761 -21.49 -30.04 23.84
CA LEU A 761 -21.69 -28.60 23.65
C LEU A 761 -20.86 -28.15 22.46
N CYS A 762 -21.51 -27.71 21.40
CA CYS A 762 -20.88 -27.33 20.15
C CYS A 762 -21.36 -25.94 19.74
N LEU A 763 -20.41 -25.02 19.52
CA LEU A 763 -20.66 -23.72 18.92
C LEU A 763 -20.65 -23.87 17.40
N GLU A 764 -21.82 -23.83 16.79
CA GLU A 764 -22.00 -23.84 15.34
C GLU A 764 -22.01 -22.39 14.84
N LEU A 765 -20.97 -22.01 14.09
CA LEU A 765 -20.84 -20.70 13.43
C LEU A 765 -21.19 -20.84 11.95
N SER A 766 -22.04 -19.95 11.46
CA SER A 766 -22.36 -19.82 10.04
C SER A 766 -22.14 -18.38 9.61
N THR A 767 -21.46 -18.17 8.49
CA THR A 767 -21.13 -16.83 7.99
C THR A 767 -21.97 -16.50 6.75
N VAL A 768 -22.38 -15.24 6.63
CA VAL A 768 -23.00 -14.69 5.42
C VAL A 768 -22.13 -13.54 4.89
N GLY A 769 -21.98 -13.49 3.57
CA GLY A 769 -21.04 -12.63 2.86
C GLY A 769 -19.73 -13.36 2.53
N ASP A 770 -18.71 -12.61 2.12
CA ASP A 770 -17.37 -13.10 1.75
C ASP A 770 -16.46 -13.41 2.96
N LEU A 771 -17.06 -13.97 4.01
CA LEU A 771 -16.39 -14.45 5.21
C LEU A 771 -16.29 -15.98 5.16
N LYS A 772 -15.06 -16.50 5.26
CA LYS A 772 -14.80 -17.93 5.27
C LYS A 772 -14.37 -18.41 6.65
N LEU A 773 -15.22 -19.21 7.29
CA LEU A 773 -14.85 -19.90 8.52
C LEU A 773 -13.70 -20.88 8.25
N VAL A 774 -12.57 -20.69 8.93
CA VAL A 774 -11.37 -21.54 8.76
C VAL A 774 -11.42 -22.72 9.71
N ASP A 775 -11.96 -22.52 10.91
CA ASP A 775 -11.97 -23.51 11.98
C ASP A 775 -13.39 -23.72 12.53
N LYS A 776 -13.78 -24.98 12.70
CA LYS A 776 -15.06 -25.34 13.33
C LYS A 776 -14.79 -25.75 14.78
N PRO A 777 -15.38 -25.05 15.77
CA PRO A 777 -15.24 -25.42 17.18
C PRO A 777 -15.58 -26.90 17.42
N THR A 778 -14.72 -27.60 18.14
CA THR A 778 -14.96 -29.00 18.52
C THR A 778 -15.99 -29.09 19.65
N PRO A 779 -16.87 -30.10 19.65
CA PRO A 779 -17.81 -30.33 20.75
C PRO A 779 -17.07 -30.58 22.07
N MET A 780 -17.60 -30.05 23.16
CA MET A 780 -16.99 -30.13 24.49
C MET A 780 -18.00 -30.46 25.59
N THR A 781 -17.51 -30.97 26.72
CA THR A 781 -18.36 -31.27 27.89
C THR A 781 -18.08 -30.24 28.98
N LEU A 782 -19.13 -29.57 29.45
CA LEU A 782 -19.08 -28.56 30.50
C LEU A 782 -19.70 -29.09 31.79
N ALA A 783 -18.96 -28.99 32.89
CA ALA A 783 -19.48 -29.30 34.22
C ALA A 783 -20.50 -28.22 34.68
N PRO A 784 -21.32 -28.51 35.70
CA PRO A 784 -22.24 -27.54 36.29
C PRO A 784 -21.50 -26.27 36.74
N HIS A 785 -22.00 -25.09 36.36
CA HIS A 785 -21.39 -23.78 36.68
C HIS A 785 -19.95 -23.57 36.19
N ASP A 786 -19.47 -24.42 35.28
CA ASP A 786 -18.14 -24.31 34.69
C ASP A 786 -18.16 -23.44 33.43
N PHE A 787 -17.00 -22.95 33.03
CA PHE A 787 -16.83 -22.06 31.88
C PHE A 787 -15.62 -22.43 31.04
N THR A 788 -15.70 -22.12 29.75
CA THR A 788 -14.61 -22.38 28.79
C THR A 788 -14.58 -21.35 27.69
N ASN A 789 -13.39 -21.08 27.16
CA ASN A 789 -13.20 -20.20 26.00
C ASN A 789 -13.01 -21.00 24.73
N ILE A 790 -13.78 -20.66 23.70
CA ILE A 790 -13.73 -21.22 22.37
C ILE A 790 -13.16 -20.17 21.42
N LYS A 791 -12.06 -20.48 20.76
CA LYS A 791 -11.47 -19.61 19.74
C LYS A 791 -11.85 -20.09 18.35
N ALA A 792 -12.45 -19.22 17.55
CA ALA A 792 -12.76 -19.48 16.15
C ALA A 792 -12.10 -18.41 15.27
N THR A 793 -11.53 -18.82 14.13
CA THR A 793 -10.92 -17.89 13.17
C THR A 793 -11.71 -17.86 11.88
N VAL A 794 -12.04 -16.66 11.43
CA VAL A 794 -12.78 -16.38 10.20
C VAL A 794 -11.90 -15.54 9.29
N LYS A 795 -11.74 -15.95 8.04
CA LYS A 795 -10.98 -15.20 7.03
C LYS A 795 -11.88 -14.26 6.27
N VAL A 796 -11.40 -13.04 6.07
CA VAL A 796 -12.07 -12.01 5.27
C VAL A 796 -11.52 -12.07 3.85
N ALA A 797 -12.38 -12.37 2.89
CA ALA A 797 -12.00 -12.42 1.48
C ALA A 797 -12.30 -11.10 0.74
N SER A 798 -13.25 -10.30 1.25
CA SER A 798 -13.71 -9.07 0.61
C SER A 798 -14.14 -8.00 1.62
N THR A 799 -14.26 -6.77 1.14
CA THR A 799 -14.68 -5.55 1.84
C THR A 799 -16.21 -5.44 1.87
N GLU A 800 -16.87 -6.46 2.40
CA GLU A 800 -18.33 -6.45 2.56
C GLU A 800 -18.70 -6.58 4.05
N ASN A 801 -19.83 -5.98 4.44
CA ASN A 801 -20.40 -6.22 5.75
C ASN A 801 -20.74 -7.72 5.88
N GLY A 802 -20.03 -8.39 6.78
CA GLY A 802 -20.26 -9.79 7.07
C GLY A 802 -21.04 -9.96 8.37
N VAL A 803 -21.97 -10.91 8.36
CA VAL A 803 -22.73 -11.31 9.56
C VAL A 803 -22.37 -12.74 9.91
N ILE A 804 -22.08 -12.96 11.18
CA ILE A 804 -21.79 -14.30 11.72
C ILE A 804 -22.94 -14.71 12.62
N PHE A 805 -23.67 -15.71 12.16
CA PHE A 805 -24.70 -16.41 12.91
C PHE A 805 -24.04 -17.43 13.82
N SER A 806 -24.52 -17.49 15.06
CA SER A 806 -24.00 -18.44 16.02
C SER A 806 -25.12 -19.18 16.75
N THR A 807 -24.91 -20.46 16.97
CA THR A 807 -25.84 -21.36 17.67
C THR A 807 -25.06 -22.30 18.56
N ILE A 808 -25.50 -22.48 19.80
CA ILE A 808 -24.91 -23.48 20.71
C ILE A 808 -25.87 -24.65 20.81
N ALA A 809 -25.42 -25.83 20.35
CA ALA A 809 -26.14 -27.08 20.52
C ALA A 809 -25.51 -27.91 21.65
N TYR A 810 -26.30 -28.48 22.55
CA TYR A 810 -25.80 -29.29 23.66
C TYR A 810 -26.79 -30.40 24.07
N ASP A 811 -26.26 -31.47 24.66
CA ASP A 811 -27.02 -32.59 25.20
C ASP A 811 -26.94 -32.60 26.73
N VAL A 812 -28.06 -32.87 27.40
CA VAL A 812 -28.08 -33.03 28.87
C VAL A 812 -27.90 -34.50 29.22
N ARG A 813 -26.99 -34.80 30.15
CA ARG A 813 -26.69 -36.17 30.57
C ARG A 813 -27.96 -36.89 31.06
N GLY A 814 -28.41 -37.90 30.31
CA GLY A 814 -29.58 -38.73 30.65
C GLY A 814 -30.81 -38.53 29.76
N SER A 815 -30.78 -37.54 28.85
CA SER A 815 -31.75 -37.38 27.76
C SER A 815 -31.29 -38.17 26.52
N THR A 816 -32.14 -39.02 25.95
CA THR A 816 -31.82 -39.80 24.74
C THR A 816 -32.48 -39.27 23.46
N SER A 817 -33.18 -38.14 23.50
CA SER A 817 -33.92 -37.63 22.32
C SER A 817 -33.88 -36.12 22.08
N ASP A 818 -33.52 -35.30 23.07
CA ASP A 818 -33.71 -33.84 22.95
C ASP A 818 -32.34 -33.15 22.92
N ARG A 819 -31.88 -32.81 21.70
CA ARG A 819 -30.72 -31.95 21.46
C ARG A 819 -31.17 -30.51 21.67
N ASN A 820 -30.71 -29.88 22.74
CA ASN A 820 -31.10 -28.51 23.08
C ASN A 820 -30.22 -27.54 22.29
N CYS A 821 -30.84 -26.48 21.76
CA CYS A 821 -30.15 -25.44 21.01
C CYS A 821 -30.49 -24.07 21.57
N VAL A 822 -29.47 -23.25 21.79
CA VAL A 822 -29.60 -21.81 22.11
C VAL A 822 -29.18 -21.03 20.88
N TYR A 823 -30.10 -20.21 20.38
CA TYR A 823 -29.82 -19.25 19.32
C TYR A 823 -29.19 -18.00 19.94
N LEU A 824 -28.03 -17.62 19.41
CA LEU A 824 -27.26 -16.49 19.91
C LEU A 824 -27.52 -15.25 19.06
N GLU A 825 -27.17 -14.08 19.60
CA GLU A 825 -27.21 -12.82 18.86
C GLU A 825 -26.19 -12.81 17.70
N ASP A 826 -26.57 -12.15 16.60
CA ASP A 826 -25.77 -12.09 15.39
C ASP A 826 -24.59 -11.11 15.53
N ILE A 827 -23.39 -11.57 15.21
CA ILE A 827 -22.18 -10.75 15.25
C ILE A 827 -22.05 -10.00 13.92
N HIS A 828 -22.18 -8.67 13.98
CA HIS A 828 -22.01 -7.79 12.84
C HIS A 828 -20.56 -7.30 12.77
N ILE A 829 -19.87 -7.59 11.67
CA ILE A 829 -18.51 -7.10 11.43
C ILE A 829 -18.58 -5.79 10.64
N ASP A 830 -18.10 -4.71 11.25
CA ASP A 830 -18.06 -3.39 10.64
C ASP A 830 -16.85 -3.25 9.70
N ILE A 831 -17.10 -2.79 8.49
CA ILE A 831 -16.09 -2.53 7.46
C ILE A 831 -15.12 -1.40 7.86
N MET A 832 -15.52 -0.51 8.78
CA MET A 832 -14.76 0.68 9.14
C MET A 832 -13.38 0.39 9.74
N ASP A 833 -13.18 -0.79 10.33
CA ASP A 833 -11.86 -1.24 10.82
C ASP A 833 -10.86 -1.48 9.67
N TYR A 834 -11.34 -1.59 8.41
CA TYR A 834 -10.54 -1.83 7.21
C TYR A 834 -10.34 -0.59 6.32
N ILE A 835 -11.01 0.52 6.65
CA ILE A 835 -11.00 1.75 5.85
C ILE A 835 -10.00 2.74 6.45
N VAL A 836 -9.07 3.19 5.62
CA VAL A 836 -8.03 4.16 5.94
C VAL A 836 -8.29 5.46 5.15
N PRO A 837 -8.02 6.65 5.73
CA PRO A 837 -8.19 7.90 5.00
C PRO A 837 -7.30 7.97 3.75
N GLY A 838 -7.89 8.28 2.60
CA GLY A 838 -7.20 8.37 1.30
C GLY A 838 -7.02 9.82 0.82
N THR A 839 -6.01 10.06 -0.02
CA THR A 839 -5.80 11.37 -0.67
C THR A 839 -5.77 11.21 -2.17
N CYS A 840 -6.54 12.01 -2.90
CA CYS A 840 -6.45 12.12 -4.35
C CYS A 840 -6.63 13.57 -4.80
N THR A 841 -6.09 13.90 -5.98
CA THR A 841 -6.28 15.22 -6.60
C THR A 841 -7.68 15.34 -7.22
N ASP A 842 -8.19 16.56 -7.42
CA ASP A 842 -9.51 16.77 -8.05
C ASP A 842 -9.66 16.12 -9.43
N THR A 843 -8.59 16.08 -10.22
CA THR A 843 -8.58 15.45 -11.55
C THR A 843 -8.62 13.94 -11.45
N GLU A 844 -7.83 13.35 -10.54
CA GLU A 844 -7.86 11.91 -10.24
C GLU A 844 -9.22 11.52 -9.66
N PHE A 845 -9.79 12.33 -8.76
CA PHE A 845 -11.14 12.15 -8.23
C PHE A 845 -12.16 12.08 -9.35
N ARG A 846 -12.16 13.02 -10.31
CA ARG A 846 -13.10 13.01 -11.44
C ARG A 846 -12.92 11.79 -12.35
N SER A 847 -11.67 11.39 -12.59
CA SER A 847 -11.37 10.19 -13.39
C SER A 847 -11.88 8.93 -12.71
N MET A 848 -11.51 8.72 -11.44
CA MET A 848 -11.96 7.58 -10.64
C MET A 848 -13.47 7.59 -10.45
N TRP A 849 -14.07 8.76 -10.25
CA TRP A 849 -15.52 8.92 -10.14
C TRP A 849 -16.24 8.47 -11.42
N ALA A 850 -15.66 8.71 -12.59
CA ALA A 850 -16.20 8.25 -13.87
C ALA A 850 -15.94 6.75 -14.12
N GLU A 851 -14.81 6.23 -13.64
CA GLU A 851 -14.43 4.82 -13.76
C GLU A 851 -15.26 3.90 -12.84
N PHE A 852 -15.67 4.39 -11.66
CA PHE A 852 -16.38 3.58 -10.69
C PHE A 852 -17.81 3.29 -11.12
N GLU A 853 -18.13 2.00 -11.23
CA GLU A 853 -19.40 1.51 -11.74
C GLU A 853 -20.53 1.58 -10.71
N TRP A 854 -20.22 1.34 -9.43
CA TRP A 854 -21.22 1.26 -8.37
C TRP A 854 -21.41 2.60 -7.68
N GLU A 855 -22.67 3.06 -7.62
CA GLU A 855 -23.08 4.28 -6.92
C GLU A 855 -24.18 3.97 -5.90
N ASN A 856 -23.99 4.45 -4.67
CA ASN A 856 -25.03 4.49 -3.64
C ASN A 856 -25.38 5.93 -3.29
N LYS A 857 -26.67 6.27 -3.25
CA LYS A 857 -27.16 7.61 -2.90
C LYS A 857 -27.91 7.56 -1.57
N VAL A 858 -27.34 8.23 -0.59
CA VAL A 858 -27.86 8.32 0.78
C VAL A 858 -28.50 9.69 1.00
N GLY A 859 -29.74 9.72 1.47
CA GLY A 859 -30.38 10.97 1.89
C GLY A 859 -29.82 11.44 3.23
N VAL A 860 -29.63 12.75 3.40
CA VAL A 860 -29.20 13.35 4.66
C VAL A 860 -30.37 14.07 5.31
N VAL A 861 -30.72 13.68 6.53
CA VAL A 861 -31.61 14.44 7.40
C VAL A 861 -31.05 14.35 8.82
N THR A 862 -30.49 15.45 9.34
CA THR A 862 -29.82 15.42 10.64
C THR A 862 -30.26 16.56 11.57
N PRO A 863 -30.18 16.34 12.89
CA PRO A 863 -30.45 17.38 13.89
C PRO A 863 -29.26 18.33 14.09
N ILE A 864 -28.12 18.10 13.44
CA ILE A 864 -26.95 18.98 13.49
C ILE A 864 -27.29 20.22 12.65
N SER A 865 -27.06 21.41 13.18
CA SER A 865 -27.39 22.69 12.53
C SER A 865 -26.22 23.30 11.77
N ASP A 866 -24.98 23.00 12.16
CA ASP A 866 -23.77 23.49 11.48
C ASP A 866 -23.29 22.49 10.41
N LEU A 867 -23.21 22.98 9.16
CA LEU A 867 -22.77 22.22 8.00
C LEU A 867 -21.33 21.71 8.17
N ARG A 868 -20.44 22.51 8.78
CA ARG A 868 -19.03 22.14 8.97
C ARG A 868 -18.85 21.07 10.05
N LEU A 869 -19.56 21.22 11.17
CA LEU A 869 -19.58 20.19 12.21
C LEU A 869 -20.13 18.86 11.69
N TYR A 870 -21.10 18.91 10.77
CA TYR A 870 -21.59 17.69 10.12
C TYR A 870 -20.54 17.02 9.23
N LEU A 871 -19.75 17.78 8.46
CA LEU A 871 -18.63 17.22 7.68
C LEU A 871 -17.55 16.59 8.57
N ASP A 872 -17.17 17.25 9.66
CA ASP A 872 -16.20 16.71 10.63
C ASP A 872 -16.73 15.42 11.28
N HIS A 873 -18.02 15.42 11.65
CA HIS A 873 -18.69 14.24 12.19
C HIS A 873 -18.70 13.09 11.18
N LEU A 874 -18.99 13.37 9.91
CA LEU A 874 -18.97 12.39 8.84
C LEU A 874 -17.56 11.83 8.61
N SER A 875 -16.53 12.67 8.62
CA SER A 875 -15.13 12.26 8.48
C SER A 875 -14.70 11.32 9.62
N LEU A 876 -15.08 11.63 10.87
CA LEU A 876 -14.76 10.80 12.04
C LEU A 876 -15.49 9.45 12.02
N GLN A 877 -16.74 9.41 11.58
CA GLN A 877 -17.54 8.18 11.55
C GLN A 877 -17.19 7.27 10.37
N THR A 878 -16.72 7.86 9.26
CA THR A 878 -16.43 7.11 8.02
C THR A 878 -14.95 6.86 7.76
N ASN A 879 -14.06 7.38 8.60
CA ASN A 879 -12.61 7.39 8.37
C ASN A 879 -12.21 7.92 6.98
N MET A 880 -13.08 8.69 6.31
CA MET A 880 -12.77 9.32 5.03
C MET A 880 -12.09 10.66 5.25
N LYS A 881 -11.09 10.97 4.41
CA LYS A 881 -10.46 12.28 4.39
C LYS A 881 -11.28 13.23 3.53
N LEU A 882 -11.53 14.43 4.04
CA LEU A 882 -12.08 15.56 3.29
C LEU A 882 -11.02 16.09 2.31
N LEU A 883 -11.37 16.13 1.03
CA LEU A 883 -10.50 16.64 -0.05
C LEU A 883 -10.75 18.11 -0.36
N THR A 884 -12.00 18.55 -0.19
CA THR A 884 -12.38 19.95 -0.45
C THR A 884 -11.67 20.86 0.55
N THR A 885 -11.03 21.90 0.01
CA THR A 885 -10.18 22.80 0.78
C THR A 885 -11.00 23.70 1.69
N ASP A 886 -10.45 24.08 2.85
CA ASP A 886 -11.13 24.99 3.79
C ASP A 886 -11.52 26.32 3.13
N ALA A 887 -10.70 26.83 2.20
CA ALA A 887 -10.99 28.03 1.41
C ALA A 887 -12.20 27.87 0.46
N ALA A 888 -12.45 26.66 -0.06
CA ALA A 888 -13.66 26.38 -0.86
C ALA A 888 -14.91 26.21 0.03
N LEU A 889 -14.72 25.93 1.32
CA LEU A 889 -15.76 25.85 2.34
C LEU A 889 -15.95 27.19 3.07
N GLU A 890 -15.18 28.24 2.72
CA GLU A 890 -15.32 29.59 3.26
C GLU A 890 -16.54 30.31 2.67
N GLY A 891 -17.41 30.79 3.56
CA GLY A 891 -18.68 31.43 3.22
C GLY A 891 -19.85 30.73 3.92
N ASP A 892 -20.82 31.53 4.37
CA ASP A 892 -22.04 31.02 5.02
C ASP A 892 -23.17 30.98 3.99
N CYS A 893 -22.93 30.22 2.92
CA CYS A 893 -23.96 29.86 1.96
C CYS A 893 -24.71 28.70 2.60
N GLY A 894 -26.04 28.77 2.74
CA GLY A 894 -26.86 27.68 3.29
C GLY A 894 -26.84 26.37 2.50
N PHE A 895 -25.85 26.16 1.62
CA PHE A 895 -25.57 25.01 0.79
C PHE A 895 -24.05 24.74 0.80
N LEU A 896 -23.64 23.48 0.93
CA LEU A 896 -22.25 23.02 0.96
C LEU A 896 -22.09 21.75 0.13
N ALA A 897 -21.05 21.71 -0.71
CA ALA A 897 -20.65 20.54 -1.46
C ALA A 897 -19.20 20.15 -1.10
N ALA A 898 -18.97 18.90 -0.74
CA ALA A 898 -17.67 18.41 -0.29
C ALA A 898 -17.35 17.02 -0.84
N ASN A 899 -16.09 16.82 -1.24
CA ASN A 899 -15.58 15.54 -1.74
C ASN A 899 -14.74 14.85 -0.66
N PHE A 900 -14.89 13.54 -0.56
CA PHE A 900 -14.21 12.67 0.39
C PHE A 900 -13.56 11.48 -0.32
N CYS A 901 -12.46 10.99 0.23
CA CYS A 901 -11.75 9.81 -0.26
C CYS A 901 -11.27 8.92 0.88
N ALA A 902 -11.35 7.62 0.64
CA ALA A 902 -10.89 6.56 1.52
C ALA A 902 -10.26 5.43 0.70
N HIS A 903 -9.31 4.73 1.33
CA HIS A 903 -8.65 3.57 0.79
C HIS A 903 -8.83 2.38 1.74
N SER A 904 -9.18 1.23 1.19
CA SER A 904 -9.27 -0.02 1.93
C SER A 904 -7.88 -0.64 2.09
N ILE A 905 -7.62 -1.36 3.19
CA ILE A 905 -6.40 -2.17 3.33
C ILE A 905 -6.25 -3.24 2.23
N PHE A 906 -7.33 -3.55 1.51
CA PHE A 906 -7.37 -4.48 0.38
C PHE A 906 -6.98 -3.82 -0.95
N GLY A 907 -6.64 -2.53 -0.98
CA GLY A 907 -6.24 -1.82 -2.19
C GLY A 907 -7.39 -1.16 -2.97
N GLU A 908 -8.60 -1.14 -2.41
CA GLU A 908 -9.77 -0.57 -3.05
C GLU A 908 -10.02 0.88 -2.64
N ASP A 909 -10.32 1.75 -3.60
CA ASP A 909 -10.66 3.15 -3.36
C ASP A 909 -12.17 3.35 -3.25
N ALA A 910 -12.59 4.20 -2.31
CA ALA A 910 -13.96 4.66 -2.14
C ALA A 910 -14.01 6.19 -2.15
N LEU A 911 -14.91 6.74 -2.96
CA LEU A 911 -15.11 8.18 -3.11
C LEU A 911 -16.50 8.56 -2.65
N ALA A 912 -16.65 9.70 -1.99
CA ALA A 912 -17.95 10.25 -1.65
C ALA A 912 -18.05 11.73 -2.02
N ASN A 913 -19.21 12.12 -2.52
CA ASN A 913 -19.59 13.50 -2.80
C ASN A 913 -20.81 13.84 -1.95
N VAL A 914 -20.62 14.78 -1.02
CA VAL A 914 -21.59 15.21 -0.02
C VAL A 914 -22.18 16.55 -0.48
N CYS A 915 -23.47 16.58 -0.81
CA CYS A 915 -24.21 17.81 -1.08
C CYS A 915 -25.25 18.01 0.02
N ILE A 916 -25.09 19.06 0.83
CA ILE A 916 -25.95 19.34 1.98
C ILE A 916 -26.38 20.81 2.00
N GLU A 917 -27.59 21.07 2.45
CA GLU A 917 -28.18 22.39 2.55
C GLU A 917 -28.97 22.54 3.85
N LYS A 918 -29.12 23.78 4.30
CA LYS A 918 -30.01 24.13 5.40
C LYS A 918 -31.45 24.16 4.86
N SER A 919 -32.35 23.46 5.53
CA SER A 919 -33.78 23.43 5.17
C SER A 919 -34.41 24.82 5.11
N ASP A 920 -33.96 25.75 5.96
CA ASP A 920 -34.23 27.18 5.84
C ASP A 920 -32.90 27.96 5.88
N PRO A 921 -32.51 28.63 4.78
CA PRO A 921 -31.28 29.43 4.74
C PRO A 921 -31.28 30.62 5.71
N LEU A 922 -32.45 31.08 6.16
CA LEU A 922 -32.60 32.27 7.02
C LEU A 922 -32.56 31.93 8.51
N ASP A 923 -32.83 30.67 8.89
CA ASP A 923 -32.80 30.22 10.28
C ASP A 923 -31.49 29.46 10.58
N PRO A 924 -30.61 29.98 11.46
CA PRO A 924 -29.33 29.34 11.80
C PRO A 924 -29.48 27.99 12.53
N ASN A 925 -30.66 27.68 13.08
CA ASN A 925 -30.95 26.42 13.78
C ASN A 925 -31.72 25.41 12.92
N SER A 926 -31.89 25.68 11.62
CA SER A 926 -32.61 24.77 10.74
C SER A 926 -31.85 23.45 10.53
N SER A 927 -32.60 22.37 10.33
CA SER A 927 -32.02 21.05 10.09
C SER A 927 -31.32 21.00 8.73
N ILE A 928 -30.25 20.21 8.66
CA ILE A 928 -29.53 19.96 7.41
C ILE A 928 -30.26 18.87 6.62
N ILE A 929 -30.57 19.18 5.36
CA ILE A 929 -31.11 18.26 4.36
C ILE A 929 -30.10 18.09 3.22
N GLY A 930 -30.09 16.95 2.53
CA GLY A 930 -29.15 16.78 1.42
C GLY A 930 -29.06 15.37 0.89
N HIS A 931 -28.02 15.11 0.11
CA HIS A 931 -27.71 13.80 -0.43
C HIS A 931 -26.19 13.58 -0.48
N ILE A 932 -25.78 12.38 -0.09
CA ILE A 932 -24.40 11.89 -0.21
C ILE A 932 -24.39 10.82 -1.29
N ARG A 933 -23.53 10.97 -2.28
CA ARG A 933 -23.30 9.97 -3.33
C ARG A 933 -21.97 9.31 -3.04
N ILE A 934 -21.95 7.99 -2.96
CA ILE A 934 -20.75 7.20 -2.70
C ILE A 934 -20.52 6.33 -3.93
N ARG A 935 -19.29 6.34 -4.43
CA ARG A 935 -18.86 5.47 -5.53
C ARG A 935 -17.66 4.63 -5.12
N ALA A 936 -17.66 3.37 -5.52
CA ALA A 936 -16.55 2.44 -5.30
C ALA A 936 -16.49 1.42 -6.43
N LYS A 937 -15.38 0.67 -6.52
CA LYS A 937 -15.23 -0.46 -7.45
C LYS A 937 -16.10 -1.66 -7.07
N SER A 938 -16.23 -1.93 -5.78
CA SER A 938 -17.05 -3.01 -5.23
C SER A 938 -18.42 -2.50 -4.79
N GLN A 939 -19.47 -3.29 -5.09
CA GLN A 939 -20.85 -3.01 -4.65
C GLN A 939 -20.96 -3.03 -3.12
N GLY A 940 -20.33 -4.01 -2.46
CA GLY A 940 -20.38 -4.17 -1.01
C GLY A 940 -19.81 -2.96 -0.27
N MET A 941 -18.72 -2.38 -0.77
CA MET A 941 -18.11 -1.17 -0.20
C MET A 941 -19.06 0.04 -0.30
N ALA A 942 -19.65 0.29 -1.46
CA ALA A 942 -20.54 1.43 -1.67
C ALA A 942 -21.83 1.35 -0.82
N LEU A 943 -22.39 0.15 -0.65
CA LEU A 943 -23.56 -0.08 0.19
C LEU A 943 -23.22 0.04 1.68
N SER A 944 -22.16 -0.65 2.13
CA SER A 944 -21.75 -0.69 3.55
C SER A 944 -21.40 0.71 4.09
N LEU A 945 -20.68 1.51 3.31
CA LEU A 945 -20.40 2.91 3.64
C LEU A 945 -21.70 3.74 3.75
N GLY A 946 -22.66 3.49 2.88
CA GLY A 946 -23.94 4.19 2.91
C GLY A 946 -24.79 3.84 4.13
N ASP A 947 -24.82 2.57 4.52
CA ASP A 947 -25.52 2.11 5.73
C ASP A 947 -24.90 2.68 7.00
N LYS A 948 -23.56 2.78 7.04
CA LYS A 948 -22.86 3.41 8.16
C LYS A 948 -23.15 4.91 8.24
N ILE A 949 -23.20 5.61 7.11
CA ILE A 949 -23.61 7.02 7.07
C ILE A 949 -25.06 7.19 7.56
N ASN A 950 -25.99 6.33 7.13
CA ASN A 950 -27.37 6.34 7.62
C ASN A 950 -27.45 6.11 9.14
N SER A 951 -26.57 5.26 9.68
CA SER A 951 -26.48 4.99 11.13
C SER A 951 -25.90 6.19 11.87
N ALA A 952 -24.82 6.78 11.35
CA ALA A 952 -24.18 7.97 11.91
C ALA A 952 -25.12 9.18 11.95
N GLN A 953 -26.03 9.32 10.98
CA GLN A 953 -27.04 10.39 10.99
C GLN A 953 -28.04 10.28 12.16
N LYS A 954 -28.28 9.07 12.69
CA LYS A 954 -29.21 8.82 13.80
C LYS A 954 -28.58 9.06 15.17
N GLU A 955 -27.25 9.01 15.27
CA GLU A 955 -26.53 9.26 16.52
C GLU A 955 -26.54 10.75 16.88
N ARG A 956 -27.17 11.09 18.02
CA ARG A 956 -27.42 12.47 18.44
C ARG A 956 -26.26 13.18 19.13
N LYS A 957 -25.07 12.57 19.27
CA LYS A 957 -24.00 13.15 20.11
C LYS A 957 -23.19 14.19 19.31
N PRO A 958 -23.28 15.49 19.63
CA PRO A 958 -22.35 16.46 19.09
C PRO A 958 -20.99 16.29 19.77
N ILE A 959 -19.91 16.26 18.99
CA ILE A 959 -18.56 16.39 19.52
C ILE A 959 -18.25 17.88 19.59
N GLU A 960 -18.14 18.43 20.79
CA GLU A 960 -17.64 19.79 21.00
C GLU A 960 -16.18 19.85 20.51
N ARG A 961 -15.92 20.60 19.43
CA ARG A 961 -14.56 21.06 19.13
C ARG A 961 -14.06 21.80 20.37
N GLY A 962 -13.01 21.31 21.00
CA GLY A 962 -12.21 22.08 21.97
C GLY A 962 -11.51 23.24 21.26
N VAL A 963 -12.28 24.24 20.82
CA VAL A 963 -11.76 25.55 20.43
C VAL A 963 -11.40 26.25 21.72
N LYS A 964 -10.12 26.16 22.13
CA LYS A 964 -9.54 27.17 23.02
C LYS A 964 -9.46 28.47 22.24
N THR A 965 -10.56 29.21 22.17
CA THR A 965 -10.54 30.65 21.92
C THR A 965 -9.79 31.26 23.10
N VAL A 966 -8.52 31.59 22.88
CA VAL A 966 -7.79 32.50 23.76
C VAL A 966 -8.43 33.87 23.58
N VAL A 967 -9.50 34.13 24.32
CA VAL A 967 -9.94 35.49 24.60
C VAL A 967 -8.97 36.00 25.66
N ALA A 968 -8.05 36.87 25.25
CA ALA A 968 -7.24 37.62 26.18
C ALA A 968 -8.18 38.45 27.07
N PRO A 969 -8.12 38.32 28.42
CA PRO A 969 -8.75 39.29 29.28
C PRO A 969 -7.92 40.58 29.21
N THR A 970 -8.60 41.71 29.05
CA THR A 970 -8.07 43.06 29.24
C THR A 970 -7.35 43.22 30.58
#